data_AF-A0A1H8UBT8-F1
#
_entry.id   AF-A0A1H8UBT8-F1
#
_cell.length_a   1.000
_cell.length_b   1.000
_cell.length_c   1.000
_cell.angle_alpha   90.00
_cell.angle_beta   90.00
_cell.angle_gamma   90.00
#
_symmetry.space_group_name_H-M   'P 1'
#
loop_
_entity.id
_entity.type
_entity.pdbx_description
1 polymer ?
#
loop_
_entity_poly.entity_id
_entity_poly.type
_entity_poly.pdbx_seq_one_letter_code
_entity_poly.pdbx_strand_id
1 'polypeptide(L)'
;MKSGIFLPELVRKTAEGILDRYDTLVANLPEAPGVACSGPSKLDPLNAPEGYSDLYDDVARSRDLSIIADPDLHFTLYGRQQGRALLARIPTDLKRVVIIAPSYRKQCGIGEYGRYLSTVLKRQVDEVHVVRTSSAAIELGTDILDGALVLVNHGPGLFDGLNPRLSQGESTTLLLQNLDRIARDFGGVPLMIHHSLLDTDQDLLFSRQQQIFSSDIPSTAFISSAGRHFFIPTLELGVSPVELLDDANGHRDTGDRDMRPEVVGFFGFFQYGGKDFDSLFHLVRELRGRLVGSVATSNADELARFEETLSALNLPHDLGSGWVKDTELLERLQDADYFYLPQNDYDHWNNSATARFVTNLERPLFLPPHHPFLDMADGSIFASKEDLPRIVAHFREEGHFQQAVNRVRAFRKRADMANTAKALRTEMVARTASIGRELLESPSACSAERFLELPESARPAFAEVLGAAPDATLEEVLPHLPALYRAPAPRQYWRKHYELGDLLHGTLLETIHDTYLACAKRPVRFAELIDALATTLDETDPNLWPFATTARAAILRALEEKGGLFHDPEIVFLENGALTEDWRALLDPGRIESFVTEKAKRRARIRDVAKTRPKRRPAVTNMAELLVIPAEMLQDRSAPIDLSELDLADVQSARRPAQRLNRLVAQANAVGLSLGEHLVFDHMQVPEIDPSGTEYALEDFIFFQGDMFLLNAVRRIDKRDPYALESLTLTSMLNTLGMEAVLRHLLIRAENRVEIVNFDEGRKLEAESDSFRRFMDAARDPLCGLIEARNAYEMQKRHNTRWWLANKAACDAIWQDCGANSGFLNLIYALLSESPAERANPSTRHHNPSWQMDRMGRFHRKVDAERDGISLEPGKSLKIAPTMAALFEQASLGFFPVEPAGVWTNGLSGSVQLSLEAPALEGQDTLQVQVGVFGSAHFDTPREMHISLMSSQTTALSLFERKPVEHTPSLDITRPVTRDEVITVDVPLRDLPGPGLYTLHLEIDQVTSPAAMGVSEDSRELGILLKSLCLCVTDDSDKENQSQDRVLQYEGK
;
A
#
# COMPACT_ATOMS: atom_id res chain seq x y z
N MET A 1 -35.73 -20.47 -3.95
CA MET A 1 -36.79 -19.85 -3.12
C MET A 1 -36.80 -18.36 -3.43
N LYS A 2 -37.99 -17.76 -3.60
CA LYS A 2 -38.19 -16.35 -3.94
C LYS A 2 -38.03 -15.46 -2.70
N SER A 3 -37.25 -14.38 -2.81
CA SER A 3 -37.43 -13.17 -2.00
C SER A 3 -36.95 -11.96 -2.79
N GLY A 4 -37.90 -11.28 -3.44
CA GLY A 4 -37.68 -10.06 -4.20
C GLY A 4 -37.75 -8.80 -3.31
N ILE A 5 -36.87 -7.85 -3.65
CA ILE A 5 -37.12 -6.41 -3.85
C ILE A 5 -38.05 -5.75 -2.80
N PHE A 6 -37.46 -5.17 -1.75
CA PHE A 6 -38.11 -4.16 -0.88
C PHE A 6 -37.15 -3.10 -0.29
N LEU A 7 -35.88 -3.06 -0.70
CA LEU A 7 -34.87 -2.17 -0.09
C LEU A 7 -34.95 -0.68 -0.53
N PRO A 8 -35.21 -0.33 -1.80
CA PRO A 8 -35.10 1.07 -2.24
C PRO A 8 -36.17 2.00 -1.63
N GLU A 9 -37.40 1.51 -1.43
CA GLU A 9 -38.50 2.36 -0.96
C GLU A 9 -38.49 2.58 0.57
N LEU A 10 -37.91 1.65 1.33
CA LEU A 10 -37.71 1.79 2.77
C LEU A 10 -36.60 2.79 3.08
N VAL A 11 -35.52 2.78 2.31
CA VAL A 11 -34.42 3.77 2.42
C VAL A 11 -34.92 5.17 2.07
N ARG A 12 -35.71 5.30 0.98
CA ARG A 12 -36.31 6.59 0.59
C ARG A 12 -37.26 7.17 1.65
N LYS A 13 -38.19 6.37 2.17
CA LYS A 13 -39.14 6.83 3.22
C LYS A 13 -38.45 7.14 4.55
N THR A 14 -37.34 6.49 4.85
CA THR A 14 -36.55 6.76 6.06
C THR A 14 -35.76 8.08 5.93
N ALA A 15 -35.18 8.35 4.76
CA ALA A 15 -34.50 9.61 4.48
C ALA A 15 -35.46 10.82 4.46
N GLU A 16 -36.62 10.68 3.82
CA GLU A 16 -37.67 11.72 3.79
C GLU A 16 -38.19 12.01 5.22
N GLY A 17 -38.36 10.99 6.08
CA GLY A 17 -38.79 11.16 7.47
C GLY A 17 -37.73 11.76 8.42
N ILE A 18 -36.45 11.73 8.06
CA ILE A 18 -35.35 12.35 8.82
C ILE A 18 -35.22 13.84 8.48
N LEU A 19 -35.36 14.19 7.20
CA LEU A 19 -35.29 15.58 6.74
C LEU A 19 -36.48 16.41 7.25
N ASP A 20 -37.70 15.85 7.22
CA ASP A 20 -38.91 16.54 7.70
C ASP A 20 -38.88 16.81 9.22
N ARG A 21 -38.20 15.94 9.98
CA ARG A 21 -37.95 16.14 11.43
C ARG A 21 -36.87 17.17 11.71
N TYR A 22 -35.92 17.36 10.80
CA TYR A 22 -34.83 18.33 10.93
C TYR A 22 -35.36 19.76 10.71
N ASP A 23 -36.15 19.99 9.66
CA ASP A 23 -36.72 21.32 9.37
C ASP A 23 -37.74 21.75 10.43
N THR A 24 -38.48 20.80 10.99
CA THR A 24 -39.40 21.05 12.11
C THR A 24 -38.67 21.38 13.42
N LEU A 25 -37.43 20.91 13.61
CA LEU A 25 -36.61 21.21 14.79
C LEU A 25 -35.97 22.61 14.69
N VAL A 26 -35.56 23.01 13.49
CA VAL A 26 -34.95 24.32 13.21
C VAL A 26 -35.97 25.45 13.32
N ALA A 27 -37.21 25.22 12.87
CA ALA A 27 -38.28 26.22 12.91
C ALA A 27 -38.87 26.50 14.32
N ASN A 28 -38.55 25.69 15.33
CA ASN A 28 -39.15 25.76 16.68
C ASN A 28 -38.16 26.17 17.80
N LEU A 29 -36.96 26.64 17.47
CA LEU A 29 -36.04 27.19 18.48
C LEU A 29 -36.50 28.61 18.88
N PRO A 30 -36.82 28.87 20.16
CA PRO A 30 -37.24 30.19 20.59
C PRO A 30 -36.03 31.12 20.69
N GLU A 31 -36.11 32.29 20.04
CA GLU A 31 -35.21 33.41 20.36
C GLU A 31 -35.48 33.87 21.79
N ALA A 32 -34.46 33.88 22.64
CA ALA A 32 -34.54 34.44 23.98
C ALA A 32 -33.27 35.21 24.37
N PRO A 33 -33.41 36.25 25.21
CA PRO A 33 -32.55 37.43 25.23
C PRO A 33 -31.42 37.32 26.27
N GLY A 34 -30.38 38.13 26.07
CA GLY A 34 -29.12 38.06 26.80
C GLY A 34 -29.19 38.33 28.30
N VAL A 35 -28.35 37.61 29.05
CA VAL A 35 -27.73 38.02 30.32
C VAL A 35 -26.35 37.36 30.41
N ALA A 36 -25.32 38.15 30.72
CA ALA A 36 -23.95 37.73 30.94
C ALA A 36 -23.79 37.02 32.30
N CYS A 37 -23.10 35.87 32.32
CA CYS A 37 -22.44 35.30 33.50
C CYS A 37 -21.18 34.55 33.04
N SER A 38 -20.03 34.95 33.57
CA SER A 38 -18.69 34.42 33.29
C SER A 38 -18.43 33.10 34.04
N GLY A 39 -18.36 32.01 33.29
CA GLY A 39 -17.70 30.73 33.62
C GLY A 39 -16.90 30.26 32.39
N PRO A 40 -16.01 29.25 32.49
CA PRO A 40 -15.28 28.75 31.32
C PRO A 40 -16.29 28.35 30.25
N SER A 41 -16.15 28.94 29.06
CA SER A 41 -17.13 28.86 27.99
C SER A 41 -17.50 27.41 27.70
N LYS A 42 -18.81 27.15 27.60
CA LYS A 42 -19.33 25.93 27.00
C LYS A 42 -18.79 25.88 25.58
N LEU A 43 -18.06 24.81 25.24
CA LEU A 43 -17.56 24.56 23.89
C LEU A 43 -18.73 24.67 22.90
N ASP A 44 -18.70 25.68 22.03
CA ASP A 44 -19.46 25.67 20.79
C ASP A 44 -18.66 24.80 19.81
N PRO A 45 -19.14 23.60 19.45
CA PRO A 45 -18.38 22.66 18.65
C PRO A 45 -18.15 23.14 17.20
N LEU A 46 -18.76 24.25 16.77
CA LEU A 46 -18.66 24.73 15.40
C LEU A 46 -17.61 25.81 15.19
N ASN A 47 -17.12 26.46 16.24
CA ASN A 47 -16.25 27.63 16.12
C ASN A 47 -14.90 27.40 16.80
N ALA A 48 -13.83 27.90 16.17
CA ALA A 48 -12.52 27.96 16.79
C ALA A 48 -12.58 28.78 18.09
N PRO A 49 -11.87 28.37 19.15
CA PRO A 49 -11.75 29.21 20.33
C PRO A 49 -11.13 30.55 19.91
N GLU A 50 -11.67 31.66 20.42
CA GLU A 50 -11.19 33.01 20.10
C GLU A 50 -9.68 33.10 20.36
N GLY A 51 -8.90 33.50 19.34
CA GLY A 51 -7.44 33.50 19.40
C GLY A 51 -6.80 32.11 19.29
N TYR A 52 -7.38 31.16 18.54
CA TYR A 52 -6.88 29.79 18.39
C TYR A 52 -5.39 29.71 18.03
N SER A 53 -4.89 30.59 17.15
CA SER A 53 -3.45 30.68 16.85
C SER A 53 -2.62 31.11 18.06
N ASP A 54 -3.17 31.97 18.91
CA ASP A 54 -2.47 32.57 20.05
C ASP A 54 -2.49 31.65 21.29
N LEU A 55 -3.39 30.66 21.29
CA LEU A 55 -3.48 29.63 22.32
C LEU A 55 -2.51 28.47 22.12
N TYR A 56 -2.03 28.26 20.88
CA TYR A 56 -1.21 27.10 20.51
C TYR A 56 -0.01 27.53 19.66
N ASP A 57 1.19 27.51 20.24
CA ASP A 57 2.44 27.95 19.58
C ASP A 57 2.71 27.24 18.24
N ASP A 58 2.35 25.95 18.11
CA ASP A 58 2.50 25.21 16.86
C ASP A 58 1.58 25.76 15.76
N VAL A 59 0.38 26.21 16.10
CA VAL A 59 -0.58 26.82 15.16
C VAL A 59 -0.14 28.22 14.75
N ALA A 60 0.29 29.06 15.72
CA ALA A 60 0.88 30.36 15.42
C ALA A 60 2.05 30.22 14.46
N ARG A 61 2.99 29.30 14.75
CA ARG A 61 4.15 29.04 13.91
C ARG A 61 3.76 28.52 12.53
N SER A 62 2.73 27.66 12.43
CA SER A 62 2.20 27.19 11.14
C SER A 62 1.68 28.34 10.27
N ARG A 63 0.94 29.26 10.88
CA ARG A 63 0.40 30.46 10.21
C ARG A 63 1.54 31.38 9.77
N ASP A 64 2.51 31.62 10.64
CA ASP A 64 3.65 32.50 10.37
C ASP A 64 4.54 31.92 9.26
N LEU A 65 4.64 30.59 9.16
CA LEU A 65 5.30 29.89 8.04
C LEU A 65 4.39 29.69 6.82
N SER A 66 3.21 30.33 6.78
CA SER A 66 2.15 30.19 5.75
C SER A 66 1.81 28.75 5.36
N ILE A 67 2.02 27.80 6.27
CA ILE A 67 1.61 26.40 6.12
C ILE A 67 0.10 26.25 6.32
N ILE A 68 -0.50 27.16 7.10
CA ILE A 68 -1.95 27.32 7.21
C ILE A 68 -2.28 28.79 6.97
N ALA A 69 -3.22 29.06 6.05
CA ALA A 69 -3.63 30.43 5.74
C ALA A 69 -4.65 30.97 6.77
N ASP A 70 -5.48 30.08 7.32
CA ASP A 70 -6.57 30.41 8.23
C ASP A 70 -6.56 29.43 9.43
N PRO A 71 -6.14 29.89 10.63
CA PRO A 71 -6.17 29.09 11.85
C PRO A 71 -7.56 28.56 12.23
N ASP A 72 -8.63 29.30 11.95
CA ASP A 72 -10.00 28.93 12.30
C ASP A 72 -10.54 27.85 11.35
N LEU A 73 -10.18 27.95 10.07
CA LEU A 73 -10.40 26.88 9.10
C LEU A 73 -9.59 25.63 9.47
N HIS A 74 -8.32 25.81 9.84
CA HIS A 74 -7.48 24.72 10.34
C HIS A 74 -8.10 24.06 11.57
N PHE A 75 -8.67 24.83 12.49
CA PHE A 75 -9.43 24.28 13.61
C PHE A 75 -10.65 23.49 13.14
N THR A 76 -11.44 24.05 12.22
CA THR A 76 -12.68 23.41 11.71
C THR A 76 -12.40 22.07 11.03
N LEU A 77 -11.36 22.03 10.20
CA LEU A 77 -10.98 20.83 9.45
C LEU A 77 -10.22 19.80 10.31
N TYR A 78 -9.41 20.27 11.26
CA TYR A 78 -8.42 19.41 11.92
C TYR A 78 -8.36 19.57 13.45
N GLY A 79 -8.35 20.81 13.96
CA GLY A 79 -8.21 21.08 15.40
C GLY A 79 -9.37 20.57 16.25
N ARG A 80 -10.60 20.62 15.71
CA ARG A 80 -11.82 20.07 16.28
C ARG A 80 -11.74 18.54 16.38
N GLN A 81 -11.42 17.88 15.26
CA GLN A 81 -11.32 16.41 15.13
C GLN A 81 -10.12 15.80 15.87
N GLN A 82 -9.19 16.63 16.36
CA GLN A 82 -8.07 16.20 17.20
C GLN A 82 -8.38 16.30 18.69
N GLY A 83 -9.54 16.86 19.08
CA GLY A 83 -9.92 17.03 20.47
C GLY A 83 -8.95 17.89 21.29
N ARG A 84 -8.25 18.86 20.64
CA ARG A 84 -7.20 19.67 21.29
C ARG A 84 -7.70 20.38 22.55
N ALA A 85 -8.92 20.92 22.50
CA ALA A 85 -9.56 21.56 23.65
C ALA A 85 -9.84 20.59 24.81
N LEU A 86 -10.15 19.31 24.52
CA LEU A 86 -10.30 18.28 25.53
C LEU A 86 -8.94 17.86 26.11
N LEU A 87 -7.91 17.70 25.27
CA LEU A 87 -6.56 17.38 25.72
C LEU A 87 -5.97 18.47 26.62
N ALA A 88 -6.22 19.75 26.33
CA ALA A 88 -5.79 20.87 27.16
C ALA A 88 -6.41 20.88 28.57
N ARG A 89 -7.52 20.16 28.77
CA ARG A 89 -8.18 20.00 30.09
C ARG A 89 -7.58 18.88 30.93
N ILE A 90 -6.65 18.07 30.41
CA ILE A 90 -5.99 17.03 31.20
C ILE A 90 -5.23 17.71 32.36
N PRO A 91 -5.59 17.47 33.62
CA PRO A 91 -4.93 18.10 34.76
C PRO A 91 -3.48 17.63 34.86
N THR A 92 -2.56 18.54 35.17
CA THR A 92 -1.17 18.20 35.50
C THR A 92 -1.07 17.31 36.75
N ASP A 93 -2.03 17.43 37.68
CA ASP A 93 -2.22 16.59 38.86
C ASP A 93 -3.46 15.69 38.69
N LEU A 94 -3.36 14.70 37.81
CA LEU A 94 -4.44 13.76 37.50
C LEU A 94 -4.78 12.87 38.71
N LYS A 95 -6.01 13.00 39.24
CA LYS A 95 -6.47 12.25 40.43
C LYS A 95 -7.30 11.02 40.12
N ARG A 96 -8.14 11.08 39.08
CA ARG A 96 -9.14 10.05 38.74
C ARG A 96 -8.98 9.59 37.30
N VAL A 97 -8.99 8.27 37.10
CA VAL A 97 -8.99 7.65 35.76
C VAL A 97 -10.12 6.64 35.66
N VAL A 98 -10.88 6.70 34.57
CA VAL A 98 -11.85 5.67 34.18
C VAL A 98 -11.35 5.00 32.91
N ILE A 99 -11.24 3.67 32.90
CA ILE A 99 -10.83 2.89 31.74
C ILE A 99 -12.04 2.14 31.20
N ILE A 100 -12.46 2.45 29.98
CA ILE A 100 -13.47 1.69 29.23
C ILE A 100 -12.74 0.61 28.44
N ALA A 101 -12.92 -0.64 28.83
CA ALA A 101 -12.26 -1.81 28.26
C ALA A 101 -13.28 -2.96 28.04
N PRO A 102 -13.86 -3.09 26.83
CA PRO A 102 -14.87 -4.12 26.53
C PRO A 102 -14.42 -5.56 26.83
N SER A 103 -13.14 -5.79 26.61
CA SER A 103 -12.43 -7.05 26.80
C SER A 103 -11.91 -7.24 28.23
N TYR A 104 -12.20 -6.35 29.17
CA TYR A 104 -11.76 -6.51 30.56
C TYR A 104 -12.28 -7.84 31.14
N ARG A 105 -11.38 -8.58 31.79
CA ARG A 105 -11.57 -9.95 32.31
C ARG A 105 -11.92 -11.00 31.24
N LYS A 106 -11.69 -10.71 29.96
CA LYS A 106 -11.81 -11.68 28.87
C LYS A 106 -10.42 -12.17 28.50
N GLN A 107 -10.34 -13.45 28.14
CA GLN A 107 -9.08 -14.14 27.83
C GLN A 107 -8.56 -13.69 26.45
N CYS A 108 -7.73 -12.64 26.40
CA CYS A 108 -7.08 -12.13 25.18
C CYS A 108 -5.97 -11.11 25.50
N GLY A 109 -4.85 -11.17 24.76
CA GLY A 109 -3.70 -10.27 24.91
C GLY A 109 -4.03 -8.77 24.82
N ILE A 110 -4.80 -8.31 23.82
CA ILE A 110 -5.23 -6.91 23.72
C ILE A 110 -6.15 -6.53 24.89
N GLY A 111 -6.97 -7.49 25.37
CA GLY A 111 -7.90 -7.23 26.45
C GLY A 111 -7.27 -7.07 27.82
N GLU A 112 -6.12 -7.70 28.04
CA GLU A 112 -5.35 -7.59 29.28
C GLU A 112 -4.66 -6.23 29.44
N TYR A 113 -4.44 -5.48 28.35
CA TYR A 113 -3.79 -4.16 28.45
C TYR A 113 -4.58 -3.14 29.25
N GLY A 114 -5.92 -3.21 29.25
CA GLY A 114 -6.73 -2.41 30.17
C GLY A 114 -6.43 -2.71 31.64
N ARG A 115 -6.15 -3.98 31.98
CA ARG A 115 -5.71 -4.39 33.32
C ARG A 115 -4.29 -3.93 33.60
N TYR A 116 -3.36 -4.09 32.66
CA TYR A 116 -1.97 -3.67 32.83
C TYR A 116 -1.86 -2.16 33.10
N LEU A 117 -2.56 -1.36 32.30
CA LEU A 117 -2.60 0.08 32.47
C LEU A 117 -3.23 0.46 33.81
N SER A 118 -4.34 -0.19 34.19
CA SER A 118 -4.96 0.00 35.51
C SER A 118 -3.99 -0.31 36.66
N THR A 119 -3.20 -1.38 36.55
CA THR A 119 -2.27 -1.82 37.59
C THR A 119 -1.19 -0.78 37.88
N VAL A 120 -0.67 -0.15 36.81
CA VAL A 120 0.36 0.88 36.93
C VAL A 120 -0.23 2.22 37.35
N LEU A 121 -1.38 2.61 36.79
CA LEU A 121 -2.03 3.89 37.12
C LEU A 121 -2.49 3.95 38.59
N LYS A 122 -2.92 2.83 39.19
CA LYS A 122 -3.27 2.78 40.62
C LYS A 122 -2.11 3.17 41.56
N ARG A 123 -0.87 3.17 41.07
CA ARG A 123 0.31 3.62 41.84
C ARG A 123 0.58 5.11 41.66
N GLN A 124 -0.10 5.77 40.72
CA GLN A 124 0.20 7.12 40.25
C GLN A 124 -0.95 8.12 40.41
N VAL A 125 -2.19 7.63 40.62
CA VAL A 125 -3.40 8.44 40.80
C VAL A 125 -4.21 7.91 41.99
N ASP A 126 -5.09 8.76 42.55
CA ASP A 126 -5.88 8.44 43.75
C ASP A 126 -6.89 7.31 43.49
N GLU A 127 -7.58 7.35 42.35
CA GLU A 127 -8.65 6.40 42.02
C GLU A 127 -8.63 5.95 40.55
N VAL A 128 -8.80 4.64 40.33
CA VAL A 128 -8.90 4.03 38.99
C VAL A 128 -10.10 3.10 38.91
N HIS A 129 -11.03 3.40 38.00
CA HIS A 129 -12.20 2.55 37.70
C HIS A 129 -12.01 1.87 36.36
N VAL A 130 -12.34 0.59 36.26
CA VAL A 130 -12.35 -0.14 34.98
C VAL A 130 -13.76 -0.65 34.72
N VAL A 131 -14.34 -0.21 33.61
CA VAL A 131 -15.70 -0.55 33.17
C VAL A 131 -15.63 -1.13 31.76
N ARG A 132 -16.68 -1.85 31.34
CA ARG A 132 -16.66 -2.56 30.04
C ARG A 132 -17.31 -1.80 28.90
N THR A 133 -18.19 -0.85 29.20
CA THR A 133 -18.98 -0.08 28.21
C THR A 133 -18.99 1.39 28.61
N SER A 134 -19.23 2.27 27.65
CA SER A 134 -19.36 3.70 27.95
C SER A 134 -20.60 4.03 28.80
N SER A 135 -21.69 3.26 28.66
CA SER A 135 -22.90 3.42 29.49
C SER A 135 -22.62 3.14 30.98
N ALA A 136 -21.88 2.07 31.28
CA ALA A 136 -21.41 1.79 32.64
C ALA A 136 -20.46 2.88 33.19
N ALA A 137 -19.74 3.62 32.34
CA ALA A 137 -18.96 4.77 32.78
C ALA A 137 -19.87 5.91 33.25
N ILE A 138 -20.97 6.18 32.52
CA ILE A 138 -21.96 7.21 32.88
C ILE A 138 -22.62 6.90 34.22
N GLU A 139 -22.87 5.63 34.53
CA GLU A 139 -23.47 5.18 35.80
C GLU A 139 -22.60 5.49 37.04
N LEU A 140 -21.30 5.76 36.87
CA LEU A 140 -20.42 6.20 37.96
C LEU A 140 -20.80 7.61 38.49
N GLY A 141 -21.50 8.41 37.69
CA GLY A 141 -21.99 9.73 38.08
C GLY A 141 -20.93 10.84 38.08
N THR A 142 -21.39 12.08 38.30
CA THR A 142 -20.56 13.30 38.24
C THR A 142 -19.44 13.30 39.29
N ASP A 143 -19.70 12.74 40.48
CA ASP A 143 -18.72 12.66 41.57
C ASP A 143 -17.45 11.90 41.21
N ILE A 144 -17.52 11.00 40.21
CA ILE A 144 -16.35 10.25 39.71
C ILE A 144 -15.85 10.85 38.39
N LEU A 145 -16.74 11.30 37.50
CA LEU A 145 -16.39 11.72 36.14
C LEU A 145 -15.84 13.15 36.03
N ASP A 146 -16.17 14.05 36.94
CA ASP A 146 -15.73 15.45 36.84
C ASP A 146 -14.20 15.58 36.93
N GLY A 147 -13.57 16.07 35.86
CA GLY A 147 -12.12 16.17 35.74
C GLY A 147 -11.38 14.83 35.63
N ALA A 148 -12.09 13.71 35.49
CA ALA A 148 -11.47 12.39 35.30
C ALA A 148 -11.00 12.20 33.86
N LEU A 149 -9.84 11.56 33.69
CA LEU A 149 -9.38 11.09 32.39
C LEU A 149 -10.11 9.77 32.05
N VAL A 150 -10.87 9.76 30.97
CA VAL A 150 -11.64 8.60 30.52
C VAL A 150 -10.94 7.95 29.33
N LEU A 151 -10.21 6.87 29.60
CA LEU A 151 -9.42 6.15 28.62
C LEU A 151 -10.23 5.04 27.97
N VAL A 152 -10.39 5.09 26.65
CA VAL A 152 -11.05 4.03 25.90
C VAL A 152 -9.98 3.13 25.30
N ASN A 153 -9.92 1.89 25.79
CA ASN A 153 -9.07 0.87 25.19
C ASN A 153 -9.76 0.36 23.91
N HIS A 154 -9.27 0.82 22.77
CA HIS A 154 -9.86 0.56 21.45
C HIS A 154 -8.99 -0.35 20.59
N GLY A 155 -9.66 -1.27 19.90
CA GLY A 155 -9.11 -2.14 18.86
C GLY A 155 -10.21 -2.48 17.85
N PRO A 156 -9.87 -2.79 16.59
CA PRO A 156 -10.85 -3.06 15.54
C PRO A 156 -11.85 -4.15 15.95
N GLY A 157 -13.14 -3.83 15.89
CA GLY A 157 -14.22 -4.76 16.18
C GLY A 157 -14.42 -5.12 17.67
N LEU A 158 -13.71 -4.46 18.61
CA LEU A 158 -14.00 -4.56 20.04
C LEU A 158 -15.34 -3.91 20.39
N PHE A 159 -15.68 -2.85 19.68
CA PHE A 159 -17.01 -2.26 19.63
C PHE A 159 -17.72 -2.81 18.38
N ASP A 160 -19.05 -2.82 18.40
CA ASP A 160 -19.97 -3.37 17.39
C ASP A 160 -20.14 -4.91 17.35
N GLY A 161 -19.61 -5.65 18.31
CA GLY A 161 -19.95 -7.07 18.43
C GLY A 161 -19.24 -8.01 17.45
N LEU A 162 -18.31 -7.51 16.62
CA LEU A 162 -17.67 -8.31 15.56
C LEU A 162 -16.86 -9.49 16.09
N ASN A 163 -16.22 -9.31 17.25
CA ASN A 163 -15.70 -10.43 18.01
C ASN A 163 -16.54 -10.62 19.29
N PRO A 164 -17.56 -11.50 19.30
CA PRO A 164 -18.44 -11.66 20.46
C PRO A 164 -17.69 -12.16 21.70
N ARG A 165 -16.58 -12.89 21.51
CA ARG A 165 -15.71 -13.32 22.62
C ARG A 165 -14.97 -12.15 23.26
N LEU A 166 -14.72 -11.04 22.56
CA LEU A 166 -13.95 -9.88 23.07
C LEU A 166 -14.78 -8.62 23.32
N SER A 167 -15.85 -8.41 22.56
CA SER A 167 -16.70 -7.21 22.55
C SER A 167 -17.79 -7.17 23.65
N GLN A 168 -18.36 -5.99 23.93
CA GLN A 168 -19.56 -5.85 24.78
C GLN A 168 -20.87 -5.65 24.01
N GLY A 169 -20.85 -5.70 22.67
CA GLY A 169 -22.05 -5.47 21.86
C GLY A 169 -22.53 -4.01 21.79
N GLU A 170 -21.75 -3.05 22.31
CA GLU A 170 -21.98 -1.61 22.13
C GLU A 170 -21.48 -1.15 20.74
N SER A 171 -22.24 -0.33 20.02
CA SER A 171 -21.81 0.21 18.72
C SER A 171 -20.83 1.39 18.85
N THR A 172 -19.99 1.60 17.83
CA THR A 172 -19.07 2.76 17.74
C THR A 172 -19.85 4.09 17.85
N THR A 173 -21.03 4.18 17.24
CA THR A 173 -21.89 5.37 17.34
C THR A 173 -22.36 5.63 18.78
N LEU A 174 -22.79 4.59 19.50
CA LEU A 174 -23.23 4.72 20.89
C LEU A 174 -22.06 5.10 21.81
N LEU A 175 -20.88 4.51 21.57
CA LEU A 175 -19.65 4.87 22.27
C LEU A 175 -19.38 6.37 22.14
N LEU A 176 -19.31 6.90 20.91
CA LEU A 176 -19.01 8.31 20.66
C LEU A 176 -20.04 9.24 21.30
N GLN A 177 -21.34 8.94 21.17
CA GLN A 177 -22.42 9.71 21.81
C GLN A 177 -22.27 9.78 23.34
N ASN A 178 -21.89 8.67 23.98
CA ASN A 178 -21.69 8.63 25.42
C ASN A 178 -20.41 9.33 25.85
N LEU A 179 -19.33 9.27 25.06
CA LEU A 179 -18.10 10.02 25.34
C LEU A 179 -18.32 11.54 25.24
N ASP A 180 -19.06 12.00 24.23
CA ASP A 180 -19.47 13.40 24.12
C ASP A 180 -20.30 13.83 25.32
N ARG A 181 -21.23 12.97 25.75
CA ARG A 181 -22.04 13.20 26.95
C ARG A 181 -21.17 13.28 28.21
N ILE A 182 -20.19 12.40 28.38
CA ILE A 182 -19.23 12.43 29.49
C ILE A 182 -18.45 13.75 29.49
N ALA A 183 -17.99 14.20 28.33
CA ALA A 183 -17.23 15.45 28.22
C ALA A 183 -18.07 16.70 28.54
N ARG A 184 -19.30 16.75 28.02
CA ARG A 184 -20.19 17.92 28.09
C ARG A 184 -20.98 18.00 29.40
N ASP A 185 -21.56 16.88 29.83
CA ASP A 185 -22.53 16.87 30.93
C ASP A 185 -21.88 16.53 32.28
N PHE A 186 -20.76 15.79 32.26
CA PHE A 186 -20.09 15.31 33.48
C PHE A 186 -18.71 15.91 33.73
N GLY A 187 -18.16 16.70 32.79
CA GLY A 187 -16.85 17.35 32.96
C GLY A 187 -15.64 16.42 32.75
N GLY A 188 -15.86 15.18 32.27
CA GLY A 188 -14.78 14.22 32.01
C GLY A 188 -13.92 14.59 30.79
N VAL A 189 -12.76 13.97 30.67
CA VAL A 189 -11.82 14.16 29.56
C VAL A 189 -11.63 12.82 28.84
N PRO A 190 -12.45 12.49 27.82
CA PRO A 190 -12.31 11.25 27.07
C PRO A 190 -11.10 11.25 26.14
N LEU A 191 -10.44 10.09 26.01
CA LEU A 191 -9.32 9.85 25.12
C LEU A 191 -9.40 8.42 24.56
N MET A 192 -9.41 8.30 23.23
CA MET A 192 -9.35 7.02 22.52
C MET A 192 -7.91 6.53 22.42
N ILE A 193 -7.63 5.34 22.93
CA ILE A 193 -6.31 4.69 22.83
C ILE A 193 -6.40 3.52 21.85
N HIS A 194 -5.75 3.67 20.69
CA HIS A 194 -5.74 2.68 19.62
C HIS A 194 -4.60 1.68 19.79
N HIS A 195 -4.96 0.41 20.01
CA HIS A 195 -4.03 -0.73 20.01
C HIS A 195 -3.75 -1.28 18.61
N SER A 196 -4.64 -1.01 17.67
CA SER A 196 -4.51 -1.33 16.25
C SER A 196 -5.30 -0.34 15.43
N LEU A 197 -4.79 -0.06 14.24
CA LEU A 197 -5.42 0.80 13.24
C LEU A 197 -5.44 0.07 11.91
N LEU A 198 -6.52 0.23 11.18
CA LEU A 198 -6.71 -0.43 9.89
C LEU A 198 -6.36 0.50 8.75
N ASP A 199 -5.82 -0.10 7.68
CA ASP A 199 -5.77 0.51 6.37
C ASP A 199 -7.09 0.28 5.61
N THR A 200 -7.15 0.66 4.33
CA THR A 200 -8.37 0.63 3.51
C THR A 200 -8.94 -0.76 3.21
N ASP A 201 -8.21 -1.83 3.52
CA ASP A 201 -8.53 -3.18 3.03
C ASP A 201 -9.70 -3.86 3.77
N GLN A 202 -10.27 -3.20 4.79
CA GLN A 202 -11.38 -3.69 5.60
C GLN A 202 -12.51 -2.65 5.71
N ASP A 203 -13.20 -2.37 4.60
CA ASP A 203 -14.22 -1.31 4.44
C ASP A 203 -15.14 -1.10 5.66
N LEU A 204 -15.69 -2.16 6.24
CA LEU A 204 -16.60 -2.07 7.39
C LEU A 204 -15.92 -1.54 8.66
N LEU A 205 -14.76 -2.10 9.00
CA LEU A 205 -14.05 -1.70 10.21
C LEU A 205 -13.34 -0.36 10.03
N PHE A 206 -12.83 -0.14 8.82
CA PHE A 206 -12.14 1.06 8.42
C PHE A 206 -13.08 2.28 8.45
N SER A 207 -14.31 2.18 7.93
CA SER A 207 -15.32 3.25 8.03
C SER A 207 -15.67 3.62 9.48
N ARG A 208 -15.67 2.66 10.41
CA ARG A 208 -15.90 2.93 11.85
C ARG A 208 -14.73 3.63 12.51
N GLN A 209 -13.50 3.26 12.13
CA GLN A 209 -12.31 4.02 12.52
C GLN A 209 -12.40 5.47 12.04
N GLN A 210 -12.92 5.70 10.82
CA GLN A 210 -13.16 7.06 10.33
C GLN A 210 -14.20 7.81 11.16
N GLN A 211 -15.29 7.15 11.58
CA GLN A 211 -16.26 7.79 12.50
C GLN A 211 -15.60 8.27 13.79
N ILE A 212 -14.64 7.51 14.34
CA ILE A 212 -13.87 7.91 15.52
C ILE A 212 -12.98 9.11 15.19
N PHE A 213 -12.23 9.06 14.09
CA PHE A 213 -11.32 10.15 13.70
C PHE A 213 -12.02 11.43 13.27
N SER A 214 -13.28 11.35 12.86
CA SER A 214 -14.14 12.50 12.55
C SER A 214 -14.89 13.06 13.77
N SER A 215 -14.77 12.42 14.94
CA SER A 215 -15.41 12.89 16.19
C SER A 215 -14.58 13.96 16.91
N ASP A 216 -15.18 14.63 17.89
CA ASP A 216 -14.51 15.63 18.73
C ASP A 216 -13.64 14.98 19.83
N ILE A 217 -13.62 13.65 19.91
CA ILE A 217 -12.88 12.88 20.90
C ILE A 217 -11.43 12.68 20.46
N PRO A 218 -10.43 13.11 21.25
CA PRO A 218 -9.03 12.94 20.89
C PRO A 218 -8.66 11.46 20.79
N SER A 219 -7.77 11.15 19.84
CA SER A 219 -7.23 9.80 19.62
C SER A 219 -5.72 9.79 19.78
N THR A 220 -5.19 8.71 20.37
CA THR A 220 -3.77 8.40 20.43
C THR A 220 -3.53 6.95 20.01
N ALA A 221 -2.38 6.66 19.43
CA ALA A 221 -1.99 5.31 19.04
C ALA A 221 -0.79 4.83 19.84
N PHE A 222 -0.77 3.53 20.11
CA PHE A 222 0.43 2.86 20.61
C PHE A 222 1.48 2.60 19.52
N ILE A 223 1.08 2.73 18.27
CA ILE A 223 1.88 2.37 17.10
C ILE A 223 2.47 3.64 16.52
N SER A 224 3.78 3.82 16.64
CA SER A 224 4.47 5.05 16.24
C SER A 224 4.33 5.34 14.74
N SER A 225 4.49 4.30 13.91
CA SER A 225 4.34 4.39 12.45
C SER A 225 2.91 4.77 12.05
N ALA A 226 1.91 4.21 12.74
CA ALA A 226 0.52 4.58 12.53
C ALA A 226 0.23 6.01 13.00
N GLY A 227 0.75 6.43 14.16
CA GLY A 227 0.53 7.81 14.60
C GLY A 227 1.16 8.86 13.68
N ARG A 228 2.29 8.54 13.03
CA ARG A 228 2.81 9.34 11.91
C ARG A 228 1.89 9.32 10.71
N HIS A 229 1.38 8.15 10.33
CA HIS A 229 0.52 7.96 9.16
C HIS A 229 -0.86 8.62 9.30
N PHE A 230 -1.51 8.48 10.45
CA PHE A 230 -2.83 9.03 10.79
C PHE A 230 -2.75 10.41 11.46
N PHE A 231 -1.53 10.92 11.69
CA PHE A 231 -1.27 12.20 12.32
C PHE A 231 -1.99 12.37 13.67
N ILE A 232 -1.70 11.44 14.58
CA ILE A 232 -2.23 11.40 15.95
C ILE A 232 -1.08 11.18 16.96
N PRO A 233 -1.21 11.72 18.20
CA PRO A 233 -0.27 11.49 19.29
C PRO A 233 0.10 10.01 19.46
N THR A 234 1.39 9.75 19.64
CA THR A 234 1.91 8.40 19.88
C THR A 234 2.36 8.22 21.32
N LEU A 235 2.03 7.05 21.85
CA LEU A 235 2.50 6.56 23.14
C LEU A 235 3.27 5.27 22.91
N GLU A 236 4.35 5.07 23.65
CA GLU A 236 5.04 3.77 23.65
C GLU A 236 4.10 2.72 24.25
N LEU A 237 3.92 1.59 23.57
CA LEU A 237 3.24 0.45 24.16
C LEU A 237 4.12 -0.16 25.25
N GLY A 238 3.67 -0.10 26.49
CA GLY A 238 4.46 -0.61 27.61
C GLY A 238 4.65 -2.13 27.60
N VAL A 239 5.80 -2.57 28.12
CA VAL A 239 6.08 -3.94 28.56
C VAL A 239 5.12 -4.31 29.70
N SER A 240 4.52 -5.50 29.63
CA SER A 240 3.52 -5.95 30.60
C SER A 240 4.09 -5.89 32.04
N PRO A 241 3.42 -5.22 32.99
CA PRO A 241 3.87 -5.05 34.38
C PRO A 241 3.55 -6.31 35.20
N VAL A 242 4.24 -7.41 34.88
CA VAL A 242 4.06 -8.71 35.55
C VAL A 242 5.00 -8.85 36.73
N GLU A 243 4.56 -9.58 37.75
CA GLU A 243 5.43 -9.98 38.86
C GLU A 243 6.35 -11.10 38.39
N LEU A 244 7.66 -10.82 38.42
CA LEU A 244 8.68 -11.83 38.16
C LEU A 244 8.78 -12.78 39.35
N LEU A 245 8.97 -14.06 39.09
CA LEU A 245 9.34 -15.04 40.12
C LEU A 245 10.73 -14.67 40.66
N ASP A 246 11.02 -14.96 41.94
CA ASP A 246 12.29 -14.61 42.60
C ASP A 246 13.54 -15.11 41.82
N ASP A 247 13.39 -16.19 41.05
CA ASP A 247 14.43 -16.79 40.19
C ASP A 247 14.23 -16.54 38.68
N ALA A 248 13.27 -15.72 38.24
CA ALA A 248 12.90 -15.60 36.81
C ALA A 248 14.04 -15.08 35.90
N ASN A 249 15.04 -14.40 36.48
CA ASN A 249 16.24 -13.95 35.76
C ASN A 249 17.39 -14.97 35.84
N GLY A 250 17.36 -15.91 36.79
CA GLY A 250 18.30 -17.01 36.89
C GLY A 250 17.90 -18.13 35.94
N HIS A 251 18.75 -18.47 34.97
CA HIS A 251 18.50 -19.64 34.12
C HIS A 251 18.41 -20.87 35.03
N ARG A 252 17.25 -21.56 35.05
CA ARG A 252 17.08 -22.78 35.87
C ARG A 252 18.01 -23.92 35.44
N ASP A 253 18.56 -23.85 34.24
CA ASP A 253 19.49 -24.83 33.70
C ASP A 253 20.93 -24.28 33.70
N THR A 254 21.78 -24.87 34.56
CA THR A 254 23.20 -24.50 34.80
C THR A 254 24.18 -25.37 34.02
N GLY A 255 23.69 -26.21 33.10
CA GLY A 255 24.53 -26.98 32.20
C GLY A 255 25.26 -26.12 31.17
N ASP A 256 26.41 -26.60 30.68
CA ASP A 256 27.12 -25.98 29.57
C ASP A 256 26.21 -25.90 28.34
N ARG A 257 25.90 -24.67 27.90
CA ARG A 257 25.00 -24.41 26.77
C ARG A 257 25.51 -25.04 25.48
N ASP A 258 26.82 -25.23 25.34
CA ASP A 258 27.43 -25.89 24.18
C ASP A 258 27.08 -27.38 24.09
N MET A 259 26.73 -28.00 25.22
CA MET A 259 26.54 -29.44 25.37
C MET A 259 25.08 -29.88 25.44
N ARG A 260 24.12 -28.95 25.57
CA ARG A 260 22.69 -29.25 25.64
C ARG A 260 21.90 -28.72 24.41
N PRO A 261 20.73 -29.31 24.10
CA PRO A 261 19.83 -28.78 23.08
C PRO A 261 19.30 -27.38 23.45
N GLU A 262 19.09 -26.54 22.43
CA GLU A 262 18.51 -25.21 22.61
C GLU A 262 17.02 -25.28 22.99
N VAL A 263 16.60 -24.40 23.90
CA VAL A 263 15.21 -24.30 24.34
C VAL A 263 14.58 -23.02 23.79
N VAL A 264 13.64 -23.16 22.87
CA VAL A 264 12.93 -22.05 22.22
C VAL A 264 11.60 -21.81 22.92
N GLY A 265 11.45 -20.63 23.49
CA GLY A 265 10.20 -20.17 24.12
C GLY A 265 9.23 -19.60 23.09
N PHE A 266 7.96 -20.02 23.19
CA PHE A 266 6.87 -19.48 22.37
C PHE A 266 5.56 -19.46 23.15
N PHE A 267 4.74 -18.43 22.92
CA PHE A 267 3.33 -18.51 23.25
C PHE A 267 2.46 -17.75 22.26
N GLY A 268 1.24 -18.24 22.04
CA GLY A 268 0.33 -17.64 21.08
C GLY A 268 -0.92 -18.47 20.82
N PHE A 269 -1.72 -17.99 19.87
CA PHE A 269 -2.94 -18.65 19.44
C PHE A 269 -2.67 -19.47 18.18
N PHE A 270 -3.06 -20.76 18.20
CA PHE A 270 -3.00 -21.63 17.04
C PHE A 270 -4.20 -21.37 16.14
N GLN A 271 -4.01 -20.45 15.19
CA GLN A 271 -4.95 -20.15 14.14
C GLN A 271 -4.24 -20.19 12.80
N TYR A 272 -4.81 -20.94 11.87
CA TYR A 272 -4.31 -21.03 10.50
C TYR A 272 -4.33 -19.64 9.85
N GLY A 273 -3.20 -19.21 9.27
CA GLY A 273 -3.05 -17.88 8.68
C GLY A 273 -2.89 -16.73 9.67
N GLY A 274 -2.65 -16.99 10.98
CA GLY A 274 -2.40 -15.99 12.03
C GLY A 274 -0.92 -15.94 12.50
N LYS A 275 -0.36 -17.09 12.84
CA LYS A 275 1.04 -17.26 13.26
C LYS A 275 1.74 -18.17 12.26
N ASP A 276 3.01 -17.90 11.96
CA ASP A 276 3.83 -18.77 11.11
C ASP A 276 4.44 -19.92 11.92
N PHE A 277 3.62 -20.93 12.21
CA PHE A 277 4.06 -22.13 12.93
C PHE A 277 5.10 -22.93 12.14
N ASP A 278 5.10 -22.86 10.81
CA ASP A 278 6.06 -23.56 9.96
C ASP A 278 7.48 -23.04 10.21
N SER A 279 7.66 -21.72 10.35
CA SER A 279 8.94 -21.12 10.70
C SER A 279 9.41 -21.52 12.11
N LEU A 280 8.49 -21.59 13.08
CA LEU A 280 8.82 -22.03 14.44
C LEU A 280 9.28 -23.49 14.47
N PHE A 281 8.54 -24.37 13.80
CA PHE A 281 8.87 -25.80 13.72
C PHE A 281 10.16 -26.03 12.94
N HIS A 282 10.37 -25.29 11.85
CA HIS A 282 11.62 -25.32 11.09
C HIS A 282 12.81 -24.96 11.99
N LEU A 283 12.76 -23.85 12.72
CA LEU A 283 13.82 -23.43 13.63
C LEU A 283 14.19 -24.53 14.63
N VAL A 284 13.19 -25.05 15.34
CA VAL A 284 13.42 -26.04 16.40
C VAL A 284 14.04 -27.31 15.84
N ARG A 285 13.58 -27.76 14.67
CA ARG A 285 14.11 -28.94 13.99
C ARG A 285 15.56 -28.76 13.58
N GLU A 286 15.89 -27.63 12.94
CA GLU A 286 17.25 -27.37 12.47
C GLU A 286 18.24 -27.20 13.63
N LEU A 287 17.80 -26.60 14.75
CA LEU A 287 18.61 -26.50 15.97
C LEU A 287 18.66 -27.80 16.79
N ARG A 288 17.86 -28.82 16.43
CA ARG A 288 17.59 -30.01 17.25
C ARG A 288 17.18 -29.65 18.69
N GLY A 289 16.43 -28.56 18.82
CA GLY A 289 16.03 -27.98 20.09
C GLY A 289 14.73 -28.55 20.66
N ARG A 290 14.21 -27.87 21.68
CA ARG A 290 12.93 -28.14 22.35
C ARG A 290 12.07 -26.88 22.44
N LEU A 291 10.76 -27.02 22.33
CA LEU A 291 9.80 -25.93 22.55
C LEU A 291 9.31 -25.87 24.00
N VAL A 292 9.15 -24.66 24.55
CA VAL A 292 8.50 -24.42 25.85
C VAL A 292 7.53 -23.24 25.78
N GLY A 293 6.50 -23.25 26.64
CA GLY A 293 5.53 -22.17 26.73
C GLY A 293 4.07 -22.63 26.63
N SER A 294 3.24 -21.91 25.88
CA SER A 294 1.80 -22.16 25.86
C SER A 294 1.12 -21.82 24.54
N VAL A 295 0.27 -22.73 24.05
CA VAL A 295 -0.50 -22.54 22.83
C VAL A 295 -2.00 -22.62 23.11
N ALA A 296 -2.71 -21.55 22.82
CA ALA A 296 -4.16 -21.50 22.95
C ALA A 296 -4.84 -21.86 21.61
N THR A 297 -5.96 -22.57 21.65
CA THR A 297 -6.74 -22.97 20.46
C THR A 297 -8.19 -22.50 20.60
N SER A 298 -8.94 -22.43 19.50
CA SER A 298 -10.36 -22.02 19.54
C SER A 298 -11.30 -23.12 20.04
N ASN A 299 -10.90 -24.39 19.83
CA ASN A 299 -11.66 -25.61 20.12
C ASN A 299 -10.73 -26.85 20.27
N ALA A 300 -11.32 -28.00 20.58
CA ALA A 300 -10.61 -29.26 20.79
C ALA A 300 -10.02 -29.86 19.50
N ASP A 301 -10.65 -29.67 18.34
CA ASP A 301 -10.17 -30.21 17.05
C ASP A 301 -8.90 -29.49 16.59
N GLU A 302 -8.79 -28.19 16.82
CA GLU A 302 -7.55 -27.43 16.60
C GLU A 302 -6.42 -27.88 17.53
N LEU A 303 -6.75 -28.22 18.78
CA LEU A 303 -5.76 -28.77 19.71
C LEU A 303 -5.27 -30.15 19.24
N ALA A 304 -6.19 -31.03 18.84
CA ALA A 304 -5.82 -32.34 18.31
C ALA A 304 -4.93 -32.24 17.07
N ARG A 305 -5.24 -31.32 16.13
CA ARG A 305 -4.42 -31.05 14.95
C ARG A 305 -3.04 -30.52 15.30
N PHE A 306 -2.95 -29.62 16.29
CA PHE A 306 -1.69 -29.10 16.77
C PHE A 306 -0.81 -30.21 17.38
N GLU A 307 -1.40 -31.05 18.24
CA GLU A 307 -0.72 -32.21 18.86
C GLU A 307 -0.29 -33.24 17.80
N GLU A 308 -1.14 -33.53 16.82
CA GLU A 308 -0.81 -34.42 15.69
C GLU A 308 0.36 -33.87 14.88
N THR A 309 0.39 -32.56 14.61
CA THR A 309 1.48 -31.90 13.88
C THR A 309 2.81 -32.01 14.64
N LEU A 310 2.80 -31.73 15.94
CA LEU A 310 3.99 -31.88 16.80
C LEU A 310 4.49 -33.32 16.84
N SER A 311 3.57 -34.29 16.93
CA SER A 311 3.91 -35.72 16.92
C SER A 311 4.47 -36.18 15.58
N ALA A 312 3.85 -35.77 14.47
CA ALA A 312 4.30 -36.12 13.11
C ALA A 312 5.69 -35.55 12.79
N LEU A 313 6.00 -34.36 13.30
CA LEU A 313 7.31 -33.73 13.14
C LEU A 313 8.34 -34.23 14.17
N ASN A 314 7.93 -35.07 15.14
CA ASN A 314 8.77 -35.57 16.24
C ASN A 314 9.51 -34.45 17.00
N LEU A 315 8.81 -33.34 17.26
CA LEU A 315 9.40 -32.16 17.92
C LEU A 315 9.32 -32.30 19.45
N PRO A 316 10.46 -32.29 20.18
CA PRO A 316 10.47 -32.22 21.63
C PRO A 316 9.79 -30.93 22.10
N HIS A 317 8.85 -31.04 23.02
CA HIS A 317 8.16 -29.87 23.55
C HIS A 317 7.65 -30.09 24.98
N ASP A 318 7.52 -28.98 25.71
CA ASP A 318 6.79 -28.84 26.97
C ASP A 318 5.88 -27.61 26.83
N LEU A 319 4.95 -27.74 25.88
CA LEU A 319 3.94 -26.74 25.59
C LEU A 319 2.66 -27.15 26.30
N GLY A 320 2.17 -26.29 27.19
CA GLY A 320 0.82 -26.48 27.69
C GLY A 320 -0.22 -25.87 26.74
N SER A 321 -1.48 -26.28 26.90
CA SER A 321 -2.58 -25.81 26.06
C SER A 321 -3.53 -24.88 26.82
N GLY A 322 -4.26 -24.05 26.07
CA GLY A 322 -5.33 -23.20 26.58
C GLY A 322 -4.90 -21.83 27.12
N TRP A 323 -5.85 -21.14 27.75
CA TRP A 323 -5.66 -19.80 28.33
C TRP A 323 -5.13 -19.92 29.76
N VAL A 324 -3.93 -19.39 30.00
CA VAL A 324 -3.23 -19.44 31.29
C VAL A 324 -3.09 -18.04 31.91
N LYS A 325 -2.81 -17.97 33.22
CA LYS A 325 -2.51 -16.71 33.90
C LYS A 325 -1.07 -16.25 33.60
N ASP A 326 -0.79 -14.96 33.77
CA ASP A 326 0.55 -14.39 33.58
C ASP A 326 1.64 -15.14 34.37
N THR A 327 1.38 -15.49 35.63
CA THR A 327 2.34 -16.19 36.50
C THR A 327 2.66 -17.60 35.98
N GLU A 328 1.64 -18.35 35.56
CA GLU A 328 1.79 -19.68 34.98
C GLU A 328 2.50 -19.61 33.62
N LEU A 329 2.20 -18.59 32.81
CA LEU A 329 2.90 -18.38 31.55
C LEU A 329 4.39 -18.07 31.75
N LEU A 330 4.73 -17.24 32.73
CA LEU A 330 6.13 -16.96 33.10
C LEU A 330 6.83 -18.23 33.58
N GLU A 331 6.19 -19.04 34.43
CA GLU A 331 6.73 -20.32 34.88
C GLU A 331 7.06 -21.26 33.72
N ARG A 332 6.22 -21.32 32.69
CA ARG A 332 6.46 -22.17 31.51
C ARG A 332 7.53 -21.62 30.58
N LEU A 333 7.69 -20.29 30.52
CA LEU A 333 8.64 -19.62 29.62
C LEU A 333 10.03 -19.42 30.23
N GLN A 334 10.20 -19.53 31.55
CA GLN A 334 11.47 -19.25 32.23
C GLN A 334 12.64 -20.15 31.80
N ASP A 335 12.33 -21.34 31.28
CA ASP A 335 13.33 -22.33 30.84
C ASP A 335 13.85 -22.04 29.42
N ALA A 336 13.30 -21.04 28.73
CA ALA A 336 13.71 -20.68 27.38
C ALA A 336 15.10 -20.02 27.37
N ASP A 337 15.97 -20.49 26.47
CA ASP A 337 17.23 -19.83 26.11
C ASP A 337 16.95 -18.58 25.26
N TYR A 338 15.97 -18.70 24.36
CA TYR A 338 15.60 -17.70 23.37
C TYR A 338 14.09 -17.63 23.16
N PHE A 339 13.61 -16.48 22.69
CA PHE A 339 12.24 -16.35 22.20
C PHE A 339 12.22 -16.15 20.70
N TYR A 340 11.41 -16.95 20.00
CA TYR A 340 11.03 -16.68 18.62
C TYR A 340 9.51 -16.57 18.53
N LEU A 341 9.03 -15.41 18.06
CA LEU A 341 7.60 -15.13 17.96
C LEU A 341 7.22 -14.95 16.49
N PRO A 342 6.90 -16.04 15.78
CA PRO A 342 6.48 -15.94 14.40
C PRO A 342 5.16 -15.17 14.28
N GLN A 343 4.97 -14.53 13.14
CA GLN A 343 3.74 -13.87 12.72
C GLN A 343 3.80 -13.80 11.19
N ASN A 344 2.69 -13.99 10.46
CA ASN A 344 2.70 -13.58 9.06
C ASN A 344 2.60 -12.05 8.98
N ASP A 345 2.97 -11.47 7.84
CA ASP A 345 2.78 -10.04 7.65
C ASP A 345 1.30 -9.73 7.32
N TYR A 346 0.67 -8.78 8.03
CA TYR A 346 -0.74 -8.38 7.79
C TYR A 346 -0.86 -6.89 7.46
N ASP A 347 -1.95 -6.47 6.82
CA ASP A 347 -2.25 -5.11 6.33
C ASP A 347 -2.90 -4.16 7.34
N HIS A 348 -2.73 -4.40 8.64
CA HIS A 348 -3.16 -3.45 9.65
C HIS A 348 -2.02 -3.09 10.61
N TRP A 349 -2.08 -1.85 11.08
CA TRP A 349 -1.12 -1.30 12.01
C TRP A 349 -1.36 -1.88 13.40
N ASN A 350 -0.38 -2.57 13.94
CA ASN A 350 -0.42 -3.16 15.28
C ASN A 350 0.99 -3.21 15.90
N ASN A 351 1.03 -3.47 17.21
CA ASN A 351 2.24 -3.82 17.94
C ASN A 351 2.03 -5.17 18.66
N SER A 352 3.12 -5.88 18.94
CA SER A 352 3.04 -7.19 19.58
C SER A 352 3.07 -7.11 21.11
N ALA A 353 1.91 -7.39 21.71
CA ALA A 353 1.77 -7.67 23.13
C ALA A 353 2.60 -8.88 23.58
N THR A 354 2.63 -9.94 22.78
CA THR A 354 3.36 -11.18 23.07
C THR A 354 4.86 -10.94 23.18
N ALA A 355 5.43 -10.16 22.25
CA ALA A 355 6.84 -9.80 22.27
C ALA A 355 7.18 -8.99 23.52
N ARG A 356 6.35 -8.01 23.85
CA ARG A 356 6.51 -7.22 25.08
C ARG A 356 6.40 -8.05 26.34
N PHE A 357 5.53 -9.05 26.38
CA PHE A 357 5.44 -9.94 27.53
C PHE A 357 6.76 -10.69 27.77
N VAL A 358 7.33 -11.35 26.75
CA VAL A 358 8.54 -12.16 26.90
C VAL A 358 9.79 -11.33 27.21
N THR A 359 9.83 -10.03 26.87
CA THR A 359 10.95 -9.15 27.24
C THR A 359 11.17 -9.04 28.75
N ASN A 360 10.17 -9.38 29.58
CA ASN A 360 10.32 -9.45 31.03
C ASN A 360 11.36 -10.47 31.49
N LEU A 361 11.63 -11.52 30.70
CA LEU A 361 12.58 -12.60 31.02
C LEU A 361 14.01 -12.31 30.57
N GLU A 362 14.25 -11.17 29.89
CA GLU A 362 15.59 -10.71 29.48
C GLU A 362 16.41 -11.80 28.75
N ARG A 363 15.80 -12.45 27.75
CA ARG A 363 16.45 -13.39 26.84
C ARG A 363 16.47 -12.82 25.42
N PRO A 364 17.39 -13.25 24.54
CA PRO A 364 17.40 -12.79 23.16
C PRO A 364 16.06 -13.07 22.48
N LEU A 365 15.60 -12.07 21.74
CA LEU A 365 14.28 -12.04 21.12
C LEU A 365 14.44 -11.94 19.61
N PHE A 366 14.11 -13.03 18.93
CA PHE A 366 14.09 -13.11 17.47
C PHE A 366 12.68 -12.88 16.96
N LEU A 367 12.54 -11.95 16.01
CA LEU A 367 11.25 -11.56 15.44
C LEU A 367 11.38 -11.52 13.92
N PRO A 368 10.32 -11.83 13.16
CA PRO A 368 10.32 -11.49 11.75
C PRO A 368 10.20 -9.96 11.58
N PRO A 369 10.68 -9.37 10.48
CA PRO A 369 10.65 -7.92 10.22
C PRO A 369 9.24 -7.43 9.82
N HIS A 370 8.21 -7.85 10.53
CA HIS A 370 6.81 -7.57 10.21
C HIS A 370 6.23 -6.47 11.08
N HIS A 371 5.10 -5.90 10.63
CA HIS A 371 4.48 -4.73 11.24
C HIS A 371 4.42 -4.74 12.78
N PRO A 372 3.96 -5.82 13.46
CA PRO A 372 3.81 -5.80 14.91
C PRO A 372 5.10 -5.67 15.72
N PHE A 373 6.26 -5.79 15.07
CA PHE A 373 7.56 -5.88 15.71
C PHE A 373 8.51 -4.74 15.33
N LEU A 374 8.15 -3.92 14.34
CA LEU A 374 9.02 -2.86 13.81
C LEU A 374 9.44 -1.85 14.89
N ASP A 375 8.56 -1.58 15.85
CA ASP A 375 8.80 -0.68 16.97
C ASP A 375 9.71 -1.27 18.07
N MET A 376 10.02 -2.57 17.96
CA MET A 376 10.94 -3.30 18.84
C MET A 376 12.29 -3.58 18.16
N ALA A 377 12.60 -2.94 17.03
CA ALA A 377 13.86 -3.15 16.31
C ALA A 377 15.10 -2.89 17.19
N ASP A 378 15.03 -1.98 18.17
CA ASP A 378 16.07 -1.68 19.16
C ASP A 378 16.11 -2.67 20.34
N GLY A 379 15.12 -3.55 20.46
CA GLY A 379 14.99 -4.56 21.51
C GLY A 379 15.02 -6.02 21.02
N SER A 380 15.21 -6.23 19.71
CA SER A 380 15.12 -7.55 19.08
C SER A 380 16.12 -7.71 17.93
N ILE A 381 16.18 -8.93 17.39
CA ILE A 381 16.97 -9.29 16.21
C ILE A 381 15.99 -9.77 15.14
N PHE A 382 15.98 -9.11 13.99
CA PHE A 382 15.16 -9.51 12.86
C PHE A 382 15.79 -10.64 12.07
N ALA A 383 14.96 -11.60 11.67
CA ALA A 383 15.39 -12.75 10.88
C ALA A 383 14.26 -13.26 9.99
N SER A 384 14.61 -13.58 8.74
CA SER A 384 13.80 -14.37 7.82
C SER A 384 13.74 -15.84 8.27
N LYS A 385 12.77 -16.60 7.77
CA LYS A 385 12.62 -18.04 8.06
C LYS A 385 13.89 -18.82 7.72
N GLU A 386 14.50 -18.51 6.58
CA GLU A 386 15.64 -19.22 6.01
C GLU A 386 16.93 -18.96 6.78
N ASP A 387 17.10 -17.74 7.29
CA ASP A 387 18.34 -17.33 7.95
C ASP A 387 18.30 -17.63 9.47
N LEU A 388 17.09 -17.78 10.03
CA LEU A 388 16.83 -17.92 11.47
C LEU A 388 17.70 -18.98 12.17
N PRO A 389 17.85 -20.23 11.68
CA PRO A 389 18.69 -21.22 12.35
C PRO A 389 20.17 -20.81 12.46
N ARG A 390 20.72 -20.18 11.42
CA ARG A 390 22.13 -19.72 11.40
C ARG A 390 22.36 -18.59 12.39
N ILE A 391 21.43 -17.64 12.45
CA ILE A 391 21.52 -16.49 13.36
C ILE A 391 21.40 -16.96 14.81
N VAL A 392 20.42 -17.81 15.12
CA VAL A 392 20.27 -18.33 16.49
C VAL A 392 21.52 -19.10 16.91
N ALA A 393 22.10 -19.91 16.03
CA ALA A 393 23.35 -20.61 16.29
C ALA A 393 24.54 -19.66 16.57
N HIS A 394 24.64 -18.52 15.87
CA HIS A 394 25.67 -17.51 16.14
C HIS A 394 25.52 -16.88 17.53
N PHE A 395 24.28 -16.63 17.96
CA PHE A 395 23.97 -16.11 19.30
C PHE A 395 24.02 -17.18 20.41
N ARG A 396 24.49 -18.39 20.11
CA ARG A 396 24.84 -19.41 21.11
C ARG A 396 26.10 -19.06 21.87
N GLU A 397 27.05 -18.42 21.19
CA GLU A 397 28.29 -17.96 21.80
C GLU A 397 28.00 -16.91 22.88
N GLU A 398 28.59 -17.09 24.07
CA GLU A 398 28.27 -16.32 25.27
C GLU A 398 28.41 -14.80 25.06
N GLY A 399 29.42 -14.37 24.32
CA GLY A 399 29.64 -12.95 24.00
C GLY A 399 28.47 -12.34 23.22
N HIS A 400 28.04 -12.99 22.14
CA HIS A 400 26.90 -12.55 21.32
C HIS A 400 25.58 -12.67 22.09
N PHE A 401 25.41 -13.76 22.85
CA PHE A 401 24.24 -13.95 23.70
C PHE A 401 24.04 -12.78 24.67
N GLN A 402 25.10 -12.40 25.39
CA GLN A 402 25.04 -11.30 26.36
C GLN A 402 24.78 -9.95 25.70
N GLN A 403 25.29 -9.72 24.48
CA GLN A 403 24.95 -8.54 23.69
C GLN A 403 23.44 -8.47 23.39
N ALA A 404 22.84 -9.58 22.95
CA ALA A 404 21.41 -9.63 22.67
C ALA A 404 20.54 -9.49 23.93
N VAL A 405 20.96 -10.06 25.07
CA VAL A 405 20.31 -9.85 26.37
C VAL A 405 20.36 -8.38 26.79
N ASN A 406 21.51 -7.73 26.65
CA ASN A 406 21.67 -6.31 27.00
C ASN A 406 20.75 -5.42 26.15
N ARG A 407 20.57 -5.76 24.87
CA ARG A 407 19.62 -5.09 23.97
C ARG A 407 18.19 -5.20 24.48
N VAL A 408 17.73 -6.41 24.79
CA VAL A 408 16.37 -6.66 25.32
C VAL A 408 16.16 -5.94 26.64
N ARG A 409 17.15 -5.93 27.53
CA ARG A 409 17.12 -5.20 28.81
C ARG A 409 17.01 -3.69 28.62
N ALA A 410 17.77 -3.13 27.68
CA ALA A 410 17.72 -1.70 27.35
C ALA A 410 16.33 -1.31 26.84
N PHE A 411 15.76 -2.11 25.93
CA PHE A 411 14.40 -1.92 25.45
C PHE A 411 13.37 -2.01 26.57
N ARG A 412 13.44 -3.06 27.41
CA ARG A 412 12.53 -3.25 28.55
C ARG A 412 12.49 -2.03 29.46
N LYS A 413 13.65 -1.44 29.77
CA LYS A 413 13.76 -0.23 30.60
C LYS A 413 13.15 0.99 29.92
N ARG A 414 13.39 1.16 28.61
CA ARG A 414 12.82 2.26 27.82
C ARG A 414 11.30 2.17 27.74
N ALA A 415 10.79 0.98 27.41
CA ALA A 415 9.39 0.68 27.16
C ALA A 415 8.65 0.17 28.41
N ASP A 416 9.08 0.51 29.63
CA ASP A 416 8.33 0.15 30.85
C ASP A 416 6.92 0.78 30.82
N MET A 417 5.88 0.01 31.16
CA MET A 417 4.50 0.51 31.24
C MET A 417 4.34 1.70 32.20
N ALA A 418 5.20 1.83 33.22
CA ALA A 418 5.27 3.02 34.07
C ALA A 418 5.56 4.30 33.28
N ASN A 419 6.38 4.21 32.23
CA ASN A 419 6.67 5.33 31.34
C ASN A 419 5.46 5.66 30.46
N THR A 420 4.73 4.66 29.96
CA THR A 420 3.46 4.87 29.23
C THR A 420 2.42 5.57 30.09
N ALA A 421 2.22 5.11 31.34
CA ALA A 421 1.31 5.71 32.30
C ALA A 421 1.72 7.15 32.66
N LYS A 422 3.02 7.40 32.84
CA LYS A 422 3.56 8.75 33.07
C LYS A 422 3.29 9.68 31.88
N ALA A 423 3.53 9.22 30.65
CA ALA A 423 3.31 9.99 29.44
C ALA A 423 1.84 10.41 29.26
N LEU A 424 0.89 9.52 29.59
CA LEU A 424 -0.55 9.84 29.59
C LEU A 424 -0.88 11.03 30.52
N ARG A 425 -0.18 11.18 31.64
CA ARG A 425 -0.44 12.23 32.63
C ARG A 425 0.23 13.56 32.27
N THR A 426 1.49 13.53 31.86
CA THR A 426 2.31 14.75 31.79
C THR A 426 2.70 15.18 30.39
N GLU A 427 2.50 14.33 29.39
CA GLU A 427 3.10 14.56 28.06
C GLU A 427 2.08 14.57 26.92
N MET A 428 0.80 14.27 27.12
CA MET A 428 -0.17 14.20 26.02
C MET A 428 -0.33 15.50 25.23
N VAL A 429 -0.43 16.64 25.92
CA VAL A 429 -0.50 17.96 25.27
C VAL A 429 0.82 18.28 24.56
N ALA A 430 1.95 18.05 25.23
CA ALA A 430 3.27 18.28 24.65
C ALA A 430 3.55 17.39 23.42
N ARG A 431 3.10 16.13 23.43
CA ARG A 431 3.23 15.17 22.33
C ARG A 431 2.35 15.55 21.13
N THR A 432 1.15 16.07 21.39
CA THR A 432 0.30 16.63 20.33
C THR A 432 0.95 17.84 19.67
N ALA A 433 1.51 18.75 20.48
CA ALA A 433 2.27 19.90 19.99
C ALA A 433 3.59 19.51 19.31
N SER A 434 4.23 18.42 19.72
CA SER A 434 5.45 17.87 19.08
C SER A 434 5.16 17.38 17.67
N ILE A 435 4.03 16.69 17.46
CA ILE A 435 3.62 16.22 16.14
C ILE A 435 3.33 17.40 15.20
N GLY A 436 2.66 18.44 15.70
CA GLY A 436 2.50 19.71 15.00
C GLY A 436 3.86 20.31 14.63
N ARG A 437 4.76 20.46 15.61
CA ARG A 437 6.13 20.98 15.39
C ARG A 437 6.96 20.14 14.43
N GLU A 438 6.89 18.82 14.48
CA GLU A 438 7.64 17.95 13.58
C GLU A 438 7.27 18.16 12.11
N LEU A 439 6.00 18.49 11.80
CA LEU A 439 5.61 18.91 10.45
C LEU A 439 6.15 20.28 10.03
N LEU A 440 6.39 21.16 11.01
CA LEU A 440 6.81 22.55 10.80
C LEU A 440 8.34 22.68 10.73
N GLU A 441 9.05 21.89 11.53
CA GLU A 441 10.50 21.93 11.71
C GLU A 441 11.23 20.93 10.81
N SER A 442 10.54 19.87 10.36
CA SER A 442 11.08 19.00 9.31
C SER A 442 10.76 19.63 7.96
N PRO A 443 11.76 20.11 7.20
CA PRO A 443 11.47 20.62 5.89
C PRO A 443 10.78 19.57 5.03
N SER A 444 9.64 19.97 4.47
CA SER A 444 8.84 19.17 3.56
C SER A 444 9.46 19.20 2.17
N ALA A 445 9.04 18.29 1.32
CA ALA A 445 9.56 18.24 -0.02
C ALA A 445 8.97 19.35 -0.95
N CYS A 446 8.14 20.28 -0.42
CA CYS A 446 7.70 21.52 -1.08
C CYS A 446 8.36 22.77 -0.44
N SER A 447 9.25 22.60 0.55
CA SER A 447 9.75 23.73 1.35
C SER A 447 10.51 24.78 0.55
N ALA A 448 11.11 24.44 -0.59
CA ALA A 448 11.74 25.42 -1.48
C ALA A 448 10.72 26.25 -2.27
N GLU A 449 9.63 25.61 -2.74
CA GLU A 449 8.50 26.30 -3.39
C GLU A 449 7.80 27.20 -2.36
N ARG A 450 7.54 26.67 -1.14
CA ARG A 450 6.96 27.41 -0.01
C ARG A 450 7.80 28.62 0.38
N PHE A 451 9.12 28.48 0.48
CA PHE A 451 10.00 29.61 0.79
C PHE A 451 9.83 30.79 -0.20
N LEU A 452 9.64 30.48 -1.49
CA LEU A 452 9.39 31.49 -2.52
C LEU A 452 7.99 32.10 -2.44
N GLU A 453 7.00 31.31 -2.01
CA GLU A 453 5.60 31.72 -1.83
C GLU A 453 5.37 32.55 -0.57
N LEU A 454 6.26 32.43 0.43
CA LEU A 454 6.15 33.19 1.65
C LEU A 454 6.25 34.71 1.41
N PRO A 455 5.42 35.51 2.10
CA PRO A 455 5.65 36.94 2.23
C PRO A 455 7.06 37.21 2.74
N GLU A 456 7.69 38.32 2.32
CA GLU A 456 9.05 38.67 2.74
C GLU A 456 9.19 38.75 4.27
N SER A 457 8.13 39.12 4.98
CA SER A 457 8.10 39.16 6.45
C SER A 457 8.14 37.78 7.13
N ALA A 458 7.76 36.71 6.42
CA ALA A 458 7.67 35.34 6.93
C ALA A 458 8.91 34.48 6.59
N ARG A 459 9.66 34.85 5.54
CA ARG A 459 10.88 34.15 5.12
C ARG A 459 11.95 34.05 6.22
N PRO A 460 12.18 35.07 7.08
CA PRO A 460 13.17 34.96 8.13
C PRO A 460 12.90 33.87 9.16
N ALA A 461 11.65 33.77 9.62
CA ALA A 461 11.24 32.73 10.54
C ALA A 461 11.37 31.34 9.90
N PHE A 462 11.05 31.21 8.62
CA PHE A 462 11.21 29.96 7.88
C PHE A 462 12.68 29.57 7.71
N ALA A 463 13.55 30.51 7.33
CA ALA A 463 14.98 30.24 7.20
C ALA A 463 15.62 29.84 8.56
N GLU A 464 15.24 30.50 9.65
CA GLU A 464 15.73 30.19 11.00
C GLU A 464 15.31 28.79 11.46
N VAL A 465 14.06 28.37 11.18
CA VAL A 465 13.57 27.01 11.48
C VAL A 465 14.39 25.93 10.76
N LEU A 466 14.89 26.23 9.57
CA LEU A 466 15.75 25.33 8.79
C LEU A 466 17.22 25.36 9.22
N GLY A 467 17.57 26.23 10.17
CA GLY A 467 18.95 26.48 10.58
C GLY A 467 19.76 27.30 9.57
N ALA A 468 19.10 28.03 8.68
CA ALA A 468 19.72 29.04 7.81
C ALA A 468 19.67 30.44 8.47
N ALA A 469 20.40 31.42 7.92
CA ALA A 469 20.34 32.80 8.40
C ALA A 469 18.95 33.43 8.16
N PRO A 470 18.43 34.30 9.04
CA PRO A 470 17.09 34.89 8.88
C PRO A 470 16.93 35.74 7.60
N ASP A 471 18.00 36.27 7.03
CA ASP A 471 17.99 37.01 5.77
C ASP A 471 18.42 36.15 4.57
N ALA A 472 18.51 34.83 4.75
CA ALA A 472 18.98 33.90 3.73
C ALA A 472 18.14 34.00 2.44
N THR A 473 18.84 34.08 1.33
CA THR A 473 18.30 33.93 -0.03
C THR A 473 17.87 32.49 -0.29
N LEU A 474 17.19 32.23 -1.42
CA LEU A 474 16.85 30.86 -1.82
C LEU A 474 18.13 30.01 -1.88
N GLU A 475 19.18 30.53 -2.52
CA GLU A 475 20.50 29.93 -2.66
C GLU A 475 21.10 29.50 -1.31
N GLU A 476 20.87 30.29 -0.25
CA GLU A 476 21.39 30.04 1.10
C GLU A 476 20.47 29.13 1.94
N VAL A 477 19.16 29.08 1.65
CA VAL A 477 18.21 28.17 2.32
C VAL A 477 18.25 26.75 1.71
N LEU A 478 18.48 26.63 0.40
CA LEU A 478 18.47 25.35 -0.32
C LEU A 478 19.39 24.24 0.24
N PRO A 479 20.59 24.53 0.79
CA PRO A 479 21.43 23.52 1.43
C PRO A 479 20.82 22.91 2.69
N HIS A 480 19.95 23.65 3.38
CA HIS A 480 19.27 23.27 4.62
C HIS A 480 17.95 22.53 4.37
N LEU A 481 17.47 22.58 3.13
CA LEU A 481 16.28 21.87 2.69
C LEU A 481 16.61 20.42 2.30
N PRO A 482 15.65 19.47 2.44
CA PRO A 482 15.73 18.18 1.79
C PRO A 482 15.78 18.44 0.30
N ALA A 483 16.14 17.43 -0.47
CA ALA A 483 16.33 17.68 -1.88
C ALA A 483 15.09 18.24 -2.55
N LEU A 484 15.37 19.17 -3.45
CA LEU A 484 14.41 19.96 -4.21
C LEU A 484 13.39 19.15 -5.01
N TYR A 485 13.76 17.90 -5.29
CA TYR A 485 13.03 17.00 -6.14
C TYR A 485 12.74 15.74 -5.34
N ARG A 486 11.48 15.65 -4.89
CA ARG A 486 11.00 14.73 -3.86
C ARG A 486 11.11 13.28 -4.29
N ALA A 487 11.34 12.39 -3.32
CA ALA A 487 10.79 11.03 -3.23
C ALA A 487 9.24 11.06 -3.06
N PRO A 488 8.47 10.03 -3.44
CA PRO A 488 7.06 9.94 -3.07
C PRO A 488 6.98 9.82 -1.56
N ALA A 489 6.14 10.65 -0.94
CA ALA A 489 5.74 10.40 0.43
C ALA A 489 4.84 9.16 0.46
N PRO A 490 4.92 8.31 1.51
CA PRO A 490 3.90 7.30 1.76
C PRO A 490 2.51 7.93 1.67
N ARG A 491 1.56 7.23 1.06
CA ARG A 491 0.19 7.71 0.96
C ARG A 491 -0.34 7.93 2.39
N GLN A 492 -0.62 9.18 2.76
CA GLN A 492 -1.09 9.57 4.09
C GLN A 492 -2.51 10.10 3.91
N TYR A 493 -3.47 9.17 3.86
CA TYR A 493 -4.82 9.41 3.39
C TYR A 493 -5.64 10.34 4.29
N TRP A 494 -5.21 10.55 5.53
CA TRP A 494 -6.13 10.93 6.61
C TRP A 494 -6.11 12.42 6.94
N ARG A 495 -4.97 13.12 6.81
CA ARG A 495 -4.79 14.46 7.41
C ARG A 495 -3.74 15.36 6.75
N LYS A 496 -3.33 15.16 5.48
CA LYS A 496 -2.49 16.19 4.85
C LYS A 496 -3.28 17.50 4.78
N HIS A 497 -2.65 18.57 5.26
CA HIS A 497 -2.88 19.92 4.77
C HIS A 497 -2.51 19.89 3.29
N TYR A 498 -3.41 19.40 2.45
CA TYR A 498 -3.19 19.41 1.02
C TYR A 498 -3.34 20.84 0.58
N GLU A 499 -2.24 21.53 0.30
CA GLU A 499 -2.29 22.77 -0.47
C GLU A 499 -2.78 22.44 -1.89
N LEU A 500 -3.38 23.40 -2.61
CA LEU A 500 -3.78 23.22 -4.00
C LEU A 500 -2.62 22.67 -4.80
N GLY A 501 -1.44 23.24 -4.62
CA GLY A 501 -0.21 22.78 -5.24
C GLY A 501 0.16 21.32 -4.96
N ASP A 502 -0.28 20.71 -3.86
CA ASP A 502 0.06 19.35 -3.46
C ASP A 502 -0.75 18.27 -4.17
N LEU A 503 -1.89 18.63 -4.79
CA LEU A 503 -2.74 17.73 -5.57
C LEU A 503 -2.50 17.86 -7.09
N LEU A 504 -1.50 18.65 -7.48
CA LEU A 504 -1.24 19.06 -8.86
C LEU A 504 0.02 18.43 -9.40
N HIS A 505 -0.18 17.49 -10.31
CA HIS A 505 0.86 16.62 -10.81
C HIS A 505 1.19 16.86 -12.28
N GLY A 506 2.28 16.23 -12.72
CA GLY A 506 2.76 16.33 -14.09
C GLY A 506 1.85 15.63 -15.09
N THR A 507 0.84 14.87 -14.66
CA THR A 507 -0.20 14.37 -15.57
C THR A 507 -1.59 14.52 -14.95
N LEU A 508 -2.58 14.62 -15.83
CA LEU A 508 -4.00 14.69 -15.49
C LEU A 508 -4.48 13.51 -14.65
N LEU A 509 -4.06 12.29 -15.01
CA LEU A 509 -4.48 11.09 -14.28
C LEU A 509 -4.01 11.15 -12.84
N GLU A 510 -2.76 11.58 -12.62
CA GLU A 510 -2.17 11.72 -11.30
C GLU A 510 -2.95 12.73 -10.46
N THR A 511 -3.24 13.91 -11.03
CA THR A 511 -4.06 14.94 -10.38
C THR A 511 -5.45 14.40 -10.00
N ILE A 512 -6.13 13.67 -10.89
CA ILE A 512 -7.47 13.11 -10.59
C ILE A 512 -7.39 12.05 -9.50
N HIS A 513 -6.40 11.15 -9.59
CA HIS A 513 -6.22 10.06 -8.64
C HIS A 513 -5.96 10.62 -7.24
N ASP A 514 -5.03 11.57 -7.10
CA ASP A 514 -4.67 12.18 -5.82
C ASP A 514 -5.76 13.12 -5.29
N THR A 515 -6.51 13.82 -6.15
CA THR A 515 -7.66 14.63 -5.70
C THR A 515 -8.81 13.74 -5.24
N TYR A 516 -9.15 12.68 -5.98
CA TYR A 516 -10.14 11.68 -5.54
C TYR A 516 -9.70 11.09 -4.21
N LEU A 517 -8.43 10.70 -4.11
CA LEU A 517 -7.84 10.12 -2.90
C LEU A 517 -7.97 11.06 -1.71
N ALA A 518 -7.71 12.35 -1.92
CA ALA A 518 -7.85 13.38 -0.90
C ALA A 518 -9.30 13.59 -0.46
N CYS A 519 -10.27 13.52 -1.38
CA CYS A 519 -11.70 13.70 -1.09
C CYS A 519 -12.35 12.46 -0.48
N ALA A 520 -12.13 11.29 -1.08
CA ALA A 520 -12.80 10.03 -0.74
C ALA A 520 -12.04 9.20 0.31
N LYS A 521 -10.80 9.58 0.63
CA LYS A 521 -9.95 8.92 1.64
C LYS A 521 -9.67 7.44 1.34
N ARG A 522 -9.66 7.08 0.06
CA ARG A 522 -9.34 5.74 -0.46
C ARG A 522 -8.92 5.82 -1.94
N PRO A 523 -8.15 4.85 -2.46
CA PRO A 523 -7.84 4.79 -3.89
C PRO A 523 -9.12 4.75 -4.74
N VAL A 524 -9.13 5.50 -5.85
CA VAL A 524 -10.19 5.33 -6.86
C VAL A 524 -10.00 3.99 -7.56
N ARG A 525 -11.04 3.17 -7.58
CA ARG A 525 -11.05 1.95 -8.39
C ARG A 525 -11.16 2.36 -9.85
N PHE A 526 -10.57 1.58 -10.75
CA PHE A 526 -10.60 1.93 -12.17
C PHE A 526 -12.03 2.04 -12.71
N ALA A 527 -12.92 1.12 -12.33
CA ALA A 527 -14.35 1.19 -12.64
C ALA A 527 -15.03 2.47 -12.09
N GLU A 528 -14.63 2.97 -10.91
CA GLU A 528 -15.19 4.21 -10.34
C GLU A 528 -14.66 5.45 -11.04
N LEU A 529 -13.40 5.42 -11.48
CA LEU A 529 -12.85 6.45 -12.36
C LEU A 529 -13.62 6.46 -13.69
N ILE A 530 -13.88 5.27 -14.27
CA ILE A 530 -14.68 5.12 -15.49
C ILE A 530 -16.10 5.65 -15.27
N ASP A 531 -16.77 5.22 -14.20
CA ASP A 531 -18.13 5.64 -13.86
C ASP A 531 -18.19 7.15 -13.63
N ALA A 532 -17.23 7.74 -12.91
CA ALA A 532 -17.16 9.19 -12.70
C ALA A 532 -17.03 9.96 -14.02
N LEU A 533 -16.34 9.39 -15.01
CA LEU A 533 -16.21 9.96 -16.35
C LEU A 533 -17.45 9.74 -17.22
N ALA A 534 -18.25 8.71 -16.94
CA ALA A 534 -19.41 8.28 -17.72
C ALA A 534 -20.79 8.77 -17.20
N THR A 535 -21.01 8.85 -15.88
CA THR A 535 -22.35 8.98 -15.25
C THR A 535 -22.92 10.41 -15.15
N THR A 536 -22.15 11.47 -15.35
CA THR A 536 -22.58 12.85 -15.00
C THR A 536 -23.31 13.62 -16.11
N LEU A 537 -23.96 12.93 -17.04
CA LEU A 537 -24.73 13.60 -18.08
C LEU A 537 -26.15 13.98 -17.65
N ASP A 538 -26.70 13.51 -16.53
CA ASP A 538 -28.04 13.92 -16.06
C ASP A 538 -27.94 14.99 -14.96
N GLU A 539 -27.96 16.26 -15.33
CA GLU A 539 -27.94 17.41 -14.39
C GLU A 539 -29.09 17.40 -13.36
N THR A 540 -30.01 16.43 -13.43
CA THR A 540 -31.19 16.31 -12.57
C THR A 540 -31.07 15.30 -11.44
N ASP A 541 -30.00 14.48 -11.33
CA ASP A 541 -29.81 13.57 -10.19
C ASP A 541 -29.14 14.29 -8.99
N PRO A 542 -29.85 14.52 -7.88
CA PRO A 542 -29.31 15.19 -6.70
C PRO A 542 -28.26 14.37 -5.93
N ASN A 543 -28.03 13.11 -6.28
CA ASN A 543 -26.97 12.26 -5.69
C ASN A 543 -25.65 12.30 -6.48
N LEU A 544 -25.58 13.09 -7.57
CA LEU A 544 -24.37 13.24 -8.36
C LEU A 544 -23.24 13.84 -7.53
N TRP A 545 -22.12 13.13 -7.49
CA TRP A 545 -20.92 13.57 -6.78
C TRP A 545 -20.30 14.78 -7.53
N PRO A 546 -20.27 15.99 -6.94
CA PRO A 546 -19.81 17.22 -7.61
C PRO A 546 -18.37 17.16 -8.15
N PHE A 547 -17.56 16.27 -7.59
CA PHE A 547 -16.19 15.98 -8.03
C PHE A 547 -16.14 15.39 -9.46
N ALA A 548 -17.04 14.46 -9.79
CA ALA A 548 -17.03 13.73 -11.06
C ALA A 548 -17.30 14.65 -12.27
N THR A 549 -18.26 15.58 -12.13
CA THR A 549 -18.56 16.61 -13.13
C THR A 549 -17.36 17.53 -13.39
N THR A 550 -16.64 17.88 -12.32
CA THR A 550 -15.48 18.79 -12.36
C THR A 550 -14.27 18.09 -12.99
N ALA A 551 -13.97 16.85 -12.56
CA ALA A 551 -12.94 15.98 -13.13
C ALA A 551 -13.07 15.87 -14.67
N ARG A 552 -14.28 15.61 -15.15
CA ARG A 552 -14.59 15.50 -16.59
C ARG A 552 -14.38 16.82 -17.33
N ALA A 553 -14.83 17.95 -16.79
CA ALA A 553 -14.73 19.24 -17.45
C ALA A 553 -13.28 19.67 -17.71
N ALA A 554 -12.36 19.46 -16.77
CA ALA A 554 -10.96 19.79 -17.03
C ALA A 554 -10.27 18.76 -17.93
N ILE A 555 -10.66 17.48 -17.89
CA ILE A 555 -10.21 16.50 -18.90
C ILE A 555 -10.55 16.98 -20.30
N LEU A 556 -11.82 17.29 -20.55
CA LEU A 556 -12.29 17.79 -21.85
C LEU A 556 -11.57 19.08 -22.28
N ARG A 557 -11.12 19.89 -21.33
CA ARG A 557 -10.43 21.15 -21.63
C ARG A 557 -8.94 21.02 -21.96
N ALA A 558 -8.12 20.27 -21.23
CA ALA A 558 -6.73 20.10 -21.72
C ALA A 558 -6.62 19.14 -22.88
N LEU A 559 -7.63 18.28 -23.06
CA LEU A 559 -7.89 17.72 -24.37
C LEU A 559 -7.94 18.84 -25.40
N GLU A 560 -8.86 19.82 -25.28
CA GLU A 560 -9.09 20.92 -26.25
C GLU A 560 -7.87 21.80 -26.51
N GLU A 561 -7.03 22.04 -25.50
CA GLU A 561 -5.93 23.01 -25.60
C GLU A 561 -4.59 22.41 -26.06
N LYS A 562 -4.30 21.11 -25.86
CA LYS A 562 -2.94 20.56 -26.10
C LYS A 562 -2.79 19.38 -27.06
N GLY A 563 -3.85 18.66 -27.44
CA GLY A 563 -3.80 17.61 -28.48
C GLY A 563 -2.66 16.57 -28.34
N GLY A 564 -2.20 16.32 -27.12
CA GLY A 564 -1.06 15.46 -26.82
C GLY A 564 -1.45 14.31 -25.90
N LEU A 565 -0.71 13.20 -26.00
CA LEU A 565 -0.86 12.00 -25.17
C LEU A 565 -0.98 12.34 -23.68
N PHE A 566 -1.64 11.44 -22.94
CA PHE A 566 -1.83 11.37 -21.49
C PHE A 566 -0.58 11.58 -20.60
N HIS A 567 0.59 11.80 -21.22
CA HIS A 567 1.90 11.94 -20.64
C HIS A 567 2.47 13.37 -20.69
N ASP A 568 1.76 14.34 -21.29
CA ASP A 568 2.20 15.75 -21.32
C ASP A 568 1.35 16.61 -20.34
N PRO A 569 1.97 17.43 -19.46
CA PRO A 569 1.31 18.01 -18.29
C PRO A 569 0.38 19.18 -18.62
N GLU A 570 -0.63 19.36 -17.75
CA GLU A 570 -1.19 20.62 -17.23
C GLU A 570 -2.71 20.54 -17.03
N ILE A 571 -3.19 19.68 -16.12
CA ILE A 571 -4.55 19.84 -15.59
C ILE A 571 -4.53 19.84 -14.07
N VAL A 572 -5.33 20.76 -13.54
CA VAL A 572 -5.38 21.20 -12.15
C VAL A 572 -6.77 21.03 -11.55
N PHE A 573 -6.86 20.43 -10.36
CA PHE A 573 -8.05 20.45 -9.49
C PHE A 573 -7.74 20.90 -8.06
N LEU A 574 -8.75 21.49 -7.43
CA LEU A 574 -8.73 22.58 -6.44
C LEU A 574 -8.46 22.27 -4.96
N GLU A 575 -8.17 23.36 -4.23
CA GLU A 575 -8.19 23.58 -2.77
C GLU A 575 -9.03 24.87 -2.55
N ASN A 576 -9.61 25.18 -1.40
CA ASN A 576 -9.24 24.93 -0.02
C ASN A 576 -10.47 24.37 0.70
N GLY A 577 -10.31 23.68 1.83
CA GLY A 577 -11.44 23.18 2.63
C GLY A 577 -12.40 24.26 3.17
N ALA A 578 -12.29 25.51 2.71
CA ALA A 578 -13.35 26.50 2.81
C ALA A 578 -14.38 26.23 1.71
N LEU A 579 -15.62 25.91 2.10
CA LEU A 579 -16.79 26.17 1.28
C LEU A 579 -16.85 27.68 1.04
N THR A 580 -16.19 28.17 -0.01
CA THR A 580 -16.53 29.47 -0.56
C THR A 580 -17.88 29.33 -1.26
N GLU A 581 -18.74 30.33 -1.10
CA GLU A 581 -20.08 30.36 -1.71
C GLU A 581 -20.05 30.34 -3.26
N ASP A 582 -18.88 30.48 -3.88
CA ASP A 582 -18.70 30.43 -5.34
C ASP A 582 -17.46 29.65 -5.79
N TRP A 583 -17.59 28.33 -5.83
CA TRP A 583 -16.60 27.39 -6.37
C TRP A 583 -16.25 27.64 -7.86
N ARG A 584 -17.08 28.38 -8.62
CA ARG A 584 -16.86 28.64 -10.05
C ARG A 584 -15.72 29.64 -10.30
N ALA A 585 -15.49 30.59 -9.38
CA ALA A 585 -14.40 31.56 -9.46
C ALA A 585 -13.01 30.96 -9.09
N LEU A 586 -12.99 29.82 -8.41
CA LEU A 586 -11.77 29.06 -8.11
C LEU A 586 -11.35 28.16 -9.28
N LEU A 587 -12.33 27.62 -10.01
CA LEU A 587 -12.15 26.83 -11.23
C LEU A 587 -11.95 27.69 -12.49
N ASP A 588 -11.77 29.00 -12.36
CA ASP A 588 -11.54 29.86 -13.51
C ASP A 588 -10.26 29.41 -14.25
N PRO A 589 -10.37 29.07 -15.54
CA PRO A 589 -9.24 28.60 -16.34
C PRO A 589 -8.06 29.58 -16.35
N GLY A 590 -8.32 30.88 -16.38
CA GLY A 590 -7.27 31.90 -16.38
C GLY A 590 -6.52 31.95 -15.05
N ARG A 591 -7.21 31.71 -13.93
CA ARG A 591 -6.59 31.57 -12.61
C ARG A 591 -5.73 30.32 -12.49
N ILE A 592 -6.20 29.19 -13.02
CA ILE A 592 -5.47 27.92 -13.07
C ILE A 592 -4.19 28.05 -13.91
N GLU A 593 -4.32 28.58 -15.12
CA GLU A 593 -3.20 28.79 -16.04
C GLU A 593 -2.14 29.72 -15.43
N SER A 594 -2.59 30.78 -14.74
CA SER A 594 -1.72 31.69 -14.01
C SER A 594 -0.95 30.96 -12.90
N PHE A 595 -1.62 30.12 -12.11
CA PHE A 595 -0.99 29.34 -11.04
C PHE A 595 0.05 28.34 -11.59
N VAL A 596 -0.30 27.59 -12.64
CA VAL A 596 0.61 26.63 -13.31
C VAL A 596 1.82 27.34 -13.87
N THR A 597 1.61 28.45 -14.59
CA THR A 597 2.68 29.26 -15.17
C THR A 597 3.63 29.79 -14.08
N GLU A 598 3.08 30.25 -12.96
CA GLU A 598 3.87 30.74 -11.84
C GLU A 598 4.67 29.63 -11.17
N LYS A 599 4.06 28.46 -10.96
CA LYS A 599 4.72 27.27 -10.41
C LYS A 599 5.85 26.77 -11.32
N ALA A 600 5.62 26.73 -12.64
CA ALA A 600 6.65 26.37 -13.63
C ALA A 600 7.85 27.33 -13.57
N LYS A 601 7.58 28.64 -13.48
CA LYS A 601 8.64 29.66 -13.30
C LYS A 601 9.43 29.47 -12.00
N ARG A 602 8.75 29.18 -10.88
CA ARG A 602 9.40 28.90 -9.58
C ARG A 602 10.29 27.66 -9.66
N ARG A 603 9.79 26.56 -10.23
CA ARG A 603 10.56 25.33 -10.44
C ARG A 603 11.76 25.53 -11.35
N ALA A 604 11.64 26.33 -12.41
CA ALA A 604 12.76 26.69 -13.26
C ALA A 604 13.84 27.45 -12.48
N ARG A 605 13.44 28.44 -11.66
CA ARG A 605 14.36 29.17 -10.78
C ARG A 605 15.07 28.26 -9.79
N ILE A 606 14.31 27.40 -9.10
CA ILE A 606 14.86 26.40 -8.16
C ILE A 606 15.87 25.49 -8.87
N ARG A 607 15.58 25.06 -10.11
CA ARG A 607 16.47 24.23 -10.93
C ARG A 607 17.76 24.91 -11.30
N ASP A 608 17.69 26.16 -11.72
CA ASP A 608 18.89 26.89 -12.12
C ASP A 608 19.84 27.10 -10.93
N VAL A 609 19.30 27.33 -9.73
CA VAL A 609 20.11 27.34 -8.52
C VAL A 609 20.65 25.94 -8.18
N ALA A 610 19.82 24.89 -8.29
CA ALA A 610 20.22 23.51 -8.01
C ALA A 610 21.39 23.00 -8.88
N LYS A 611 21.48 23.43 -10.14
CA LYS A 611 22.57 23.07 -11.08
C LYS A 611 23.96 23.47 -10.57
N THR A 612 24.03 24.46 -9.68
CA THR A 612 25.29 24.94 -9.10
C THR A 612 25.75 24.16 -7.86
N ARG A 613 24.90 23.27 -7.33
CA ARG A 613 25.20 22.44 -6.16
C ARG A 613 26.10 21.25 -6.55
N PRO A 614 26.99 20.79 -5.66
CA PRO A 614 27.67 19.51 -5.85
C PRO A 614 26.65 18.38 -6.02
N LYS A 615 26.83 17.57 -7.07
CA LYS A 615 26.03 16.36 -7.27
C LYS A 615 26.29 15.39 -6.10
N ARG A 616 25.24 14.72 -5.64
CA ARG A 616 25.35 13.69 -4.60
C ARG A 616 24.90 12.35 -5.17
N ARG A 617 25.60 11.31 -4.73
CA ARG A 617 25.37 9.91 -5.10
C ARG A 617 24.84 9.14 -3.89
N PRO A 618 24.08 8.05 -4.11
CA PRO A 618 23.55 7.23 -3.01
C PRO A 618 24.66 6.69 -2.10
N ALA A 619 24.37 6.60 -0.80
CA ALA A 619 25.27 5.99 0.17
C ALA A 619 25.44 4.49 -0.08
N VAL A 620 26.64 3.97 0.22
CA VAL A 620 26.92 2.53 0.21
C VAL A 620 26.42 1.92 1.50
N THR A 621 25.56 0.91 1.39
CA THR A 621 24.92 0.24 2.53
C THR A 621 25.12 -1.28 2.52
N ASN A 622 25.50 -1.84 1.38
CA ASN A 622 25.68 -3.27 1.17
C ASN A 622 27.07 -3.55 0.59
N MET A 623 27.75 -4.59 1.11
CA MET A 623 29.09 -4.97 0.63
C MET A 623 29.09 -5.34 -0.85
N ALA A 624 27.98 -5.83 -1.39
CA ALA A 624 27.87 -6.18 -2.80
C ALA A 624 28.03 -4.96 -3.74
N GLU A 625 27.69 -3.75 -3.28
CA GLU A 625 27.93 -2.50 -4.01
C GLU A 625 29.44 -2.26 -4.23
N LEU A 626 30.27 -2.60 -3.24
CA LEU A 626 31.73 -2.48 -3.33
C LEU A 626 32.35 -3.43 -4.36
N LEU A 627 31.66 -4.52 -4.69
CA LEU A 627 32.14 -5.52 -5.65
C LEU A 627 31.80 -5.17 -7.09
N VAL A 628 30.82 -4.28 -7.31
CA VAL A 628 30.22 -4.07 -8.62
C VAL A 628 30.30 -2.64 -9.12
N ILE A 629 30.18 -1.65 -8.24
CA ILE A 629 30.25 -0.25 -8.61
C ILE A 629 31.71 0.11 -8.91
N PRO A 630 32.01 0.81 -10.03
CA PRO A 630 33.37 1.22 -10.36
C PRO A 630 34.03 2.02 -9.23
N ALA A 631 35.34 1.82 -9.03
CA ALA A 631 36.07 2.40 -7.90
C ALA A 631 35.99 3.94 -7.88
N GLU A 632 36.12 4.58 -9.05
CA GLU A 632 35.98 6.02 -9.24
C GLU A 632 34.59 6.53 -8.85
N MET A 633 33.56 5.69 -8.94
CA MET A 633 32.19 6.06 -8.58
C MET A 633 31.88 5.83 -7.10
N LEU A 634 32.65 4.99 -6.42
CA LEU A 634 32.54 4.70 -4.98
C LEU A 634 33.22 5.78 -4.13
N GLN A 635 34.30 6.40 -4.63
CA GLN A 635 35.04 7.45 -3.90
C GLN A 635 34.19 8.69 -3.57
N ASP A 636 33.16 8.95 -4.38
CA ASP A 636 32.24 10.08 -4.19
C ASP A 636 30.96 9.72 -3.39
N ARG A 637 30.88 8.50 -2.83
CA ARG A 637 29.74 8.03 -2.01
C ARG A 637 30.10 8.01 -0.53
N SER A 638 29.13 8.37 0.31
CA SER A 638 29.24 8.13 1.77
C SER A 638 29.07 6.65 2.09
N ALA A 639 29.83 6.15 3.07
CA ALA A 639 29.75 4.79 3.57
C ALA A 639 29.94 4.76 5.10
N PRO A 640 29.48 3.70 5.80
CA PRO A 640 29.70 3.54 7.24
C PRO A 640 31.16 3.20 7.59
N ILE A 641 32.01 3.02 6.60
CA ILE A 641 33.45 2.76 6.71
C ILE A 641 34.22 3.79 5.86
N ASP A 642 35.47 4.05 6.20
CA ASP A 642 36.33 4.88 5.36
C ASP A 642 36.80 4.08 4.13
N LEU A 643 36.16 4.33 2.99
CA LEU A 643 36.51 3.66 1.73
C LEU A 643 37.89 4.07 1.20
N SER A 644 38.46 5.17 1.67
CA SER A 644 39.78 5.65 1.20
C SER A 644 40.95 4.78 1.68
N GLU A 645 40.72 3.95 2.72
CA GLU A 645 41.71 2.98 3.21
C GLU A 645 41.78 1.71 2.33
N LEU A 646 40.83 1.50 1.42
CA LEU A 646 40.76 0.32 0.56
C LEU A 646 41.28 0.61 -0.85
N ASP A 647 42.16 -0.24 -1.38
CA ASP A 647 42.55 -0.20 -2.80
C ASP A 647 41.44 -0.82 -3.68
N LEU A 648 40.38 -0.05 -3.91
CA LEU A 648 39.23 -0.46 -4.72
C LEU A 648 39.60 -0.71 -6.20
N ALA A 649 40.68 -0.12 -6.70
CA ALA A 649 41.15 -0.37 -8.06
C ALA A 649 41.73 -1.80 -8.18
N ASP A 650 42.51 -2.25 -7.20
CA ASP A 650 42.97 -3.64 -7.13
C ASP A 650 41.79 -4.63 -7.01
N VAL A 651 40.83 -4.32 -6.12
CA VAL A 651 39.60 -5.12 -5.97
C VAL A 651 38.90 -5.28 -7.31
N GLN A 652 38.63 -4.17 -8.01
CA GLN A 652 37.86 -4.14 -9.26
C GLN A 652 38.61 -4.71 -10.47
N SER A 653 39.95 -4.80 -10.43
CA SER A 653 40.74 -5.34 -11.55
C SER A 653 40.51 -6.84 -11.82
N ALA A 654 39.92 -7.58 -10.86
CA ALA A 654 39.47 -8.94 -11.09
C ALA A 654 38.16 -8.98 -11.90
N ARG A 655 38.02 -9.91 -12.84
CA ARG A 655 36.82 -10.00 -13.70
C ARG A 655 35.61 -10.66 -13.02
N ARG A 656 35.82 -11.56 -12.06
CA ARG A 656 34.74 -12.35 -11.43
C ARG A 656 34.39 -11.82 -10.03
N PRO A 657 33.11 -11.68 -9.67
CA PRO A 657 32.70 -11.20 -8.34
C PRO A 657 33.34 -11.97 -7.17
N ALA A 658 33.44 -13.31 -7.26
CA ALA A 658 34.09 -14.11 -6.23
C ALA A 658 35.58 -13.76 -6.01
N GLN A 659 36.30 -13.40 -7.08
CA GLN A 659 37.70 -12.96 -6.98
C GLN A 659 37.80 -11.55 -6.39
N ARG A 660 36.86 -10.66 -6.74
CA ARG A 660 36.74 -9.33 -6.15
C ARG A 660 36.48 -9.42 -4.65
N LEU A 661 35.58 -10.29 -4.22
CA LEU A 661 35.30 -10.53 -2.80
C LEU A 661 36.55 -10.97 -2.05
N ASN A 662 37.30 -11.94 -2.57
CA ASN A 662 38.55 -12.39 -1.96
C ASN A 662 39.57 -11.25 -1.80
N ARG A 663 39.67 -10.36 -2.79
CA ARG A 663 40.55 -9.18 -2.73
C ARG A 663 40.03 -8.14 -1.75
N LEU A 664 38.73 -7.87 -1.75
CA LEU A 664 38.11 -6.92 -0.82
C LEU A 664 38.35 -7.34 0.63
N VAL A 665 38.14 -8.63 0.95
CA VAL A 665 38.42 -9.18 2.28
C VAL A 665 39.91 -9.08 2.61
N ALA A 666 40.81 -9.36 1.66
CA ALA A 666 42.25 -9.23 1.89
C ALA A 666 42.67 -7.78 2.15
N GLN A 667 42.13 -6.81 1.39
CA GLN A 667 42.39 -5.37 1.58
C GLN A 667 41.88 -4.92 2.95
N ALA A 668 40.64 -5.24 3.30
CA ALA A 668 40.07 -4.87 4.59
C ALA A 668 40.85 -5.46 5.77
N ASN A 669 41.25 -6.75 5.68
CA ASN A 669 42.09 -7.38 6.70
C ASN A 669 43.47 -6.72 6.83
N ALA A 670 44.05 -6.22 5.73
CA ALA A 670 45.36 -5.57 5.75
C ALA A 670 45.35 -4.23 6.49
N VAL A 671 44.22 -3.52 6.47
CA VAL A 671 44.03 -2.25 7.20
C VAL A 671 43.26 -2.40 8.51
N GLY A 672 42.84 -3.62 8.87
CA GLY A 672 42.09 -3.89 10.10
C GLY A 672 40.64 -3.41 10.07
N LEU A 673 40.05 -3.25 8.89
CA LEU A 673 38.65 -2.90 8.71
C LEU A 673 37.75 -4.13 8.78
N SER A 674 36.73 -4.09 9.65
CA SER A 674 35.74 -5.16 9.78
C SER A 674 34.52 -4.89 8.89
N LEU A 675 34.59 -5.31 7.62
CA LEU A 675 33.48 -5.09 6.67
C LEU A 675 32.18 -5.74 7.15
N GLY A 676 32.29 -6.96 7.72
CA GLY A 676 31.18 -7.73 8.26
C GLY A 676 30.59 -7.15 9.55
N GLU A 677 31.16 -6.10 10.15
CA GLU A 677 30.49 -5.34 11.20
C GLU A 677 29.61 -4.25 10.60
N HIS A 678 30.06 -3.54 9.58
CA HIS A 678 29.40 -2.31 9.15
C HIS A 678 28.46 -2.46 7.95
N LEU A 679 28.64 -3.50 7.13
CA LEU A 679 27.88 -3.70 5.89
C LEU A 679 27.20 -5.07 5.89
N VAL A 680 25.95 -5.09 5.41
CA VAL A 680 25.23 -6.34 5.15
C VAL A 680 25.76 -6.99 3.87
N PHE A 681 25.69 -8.32 3.80
CA PHE A 681 26.03 -9.08 2.60
C PHE A 681 24.89 -9.99 2.15
N ASP A 682 23.91 -9.37 1.50
CA ASP A 682 22.73 -10.03 0.94
C ASP A 682 22.36 -9.37 -0.40
N HIS A 683 21.32 -9.84 -1.08
CA HIS A 683 20.79 -9.24 -2.31
C HIS A 683 20.58 -7.73 -2.13
N MET A 684 20.94 -6.96 -3.15
CA MET A 684 20.66 -5.52 -3.10
C MET A 684 19.16 -5.28 -3.03
N GLN A 685 18.78 -4.41 -2.11
CA GLN A 685 17.41 -3.94 -1.96
C GLN A 685 17.31 -2.58 -2.61
N VAL A 686 16.11 -2.21 -3.04
CA VAL A 686 15.83 -0.80 -3.35
C VAL A 686 16.09 -0.02 -2.06
N PRO A 687 17.14 0.82 -2.01
CA PRO A 687 17.41 1.61 -0.83
C PRO A 687 16.25 2.58 -0.65
N GLU A 688 16.14 3.13 0.55
CA GLU A 688 15.31 4.30 0.74
C GLU A 688 15.74 5.36 -0.29
N ILE A 689 14.77 6.01 -0.92
CA ILE A 689 15.08 7.03 -1.93
C ILE A 689 15.92 8.07 -1.22
N ASP A 690 17.18 8.21 -1.63
CA ASP A 690 18.00 9.34 -1.23
C ASP A 690 17.47 10.55 -1.99
N PRO A 691 16.69 11.44 -1.34
CA PRO A 691 16.16 12.59 -2.06
C PRO A 691 17.33 13.44 -2.56
N SER A 692 18.45 13.48 -1.82
CA SER A 692 19.64 14.27 -2.16
C SER A 692 20.44 13.71 -3.34
N GLY A 693 20.21 12.45 -3.70
CA GLY A 693 20.73 11.82 -4.90
C GLY A 693 20.25 12.53 -6.17
N THR A 694 21.20 13.09 -6.92
CA THR A 694 20.96 13.69 -8.25
C THR A 694 21.72 12.97 -9.35
N GLU A 695 22.60 12.05 -8.98
CA GLU A 695 23.41 11.28 -9.91
C GLU A 695 23.44 9.81 -9.48
N TYR A 696 23.15 8.92 -10.42
CA TYR A 696 23.18 7.47 -10.23
C TYR A 696 24.16 6.83 -11.20
N ALA A 697 24.73 5.71 -10.81
CA ALA A 697 25.43 4.81 -11.72
C ALA A 697 24.43 3.85 -12.37
N LEU A 698 24.70 3.38 -13.58
CA LEU A 698 23.90 2.32 -14.19
C LEU A 698 23.85 1.08 -13.28
N GLU A 699 24.96 0.78 -12.61
CA GLU A 699 25.10 -0.28 -11.61
C GLU A 699 24.10 -0.18 -10.45
N ASP A 700 23.52 1.00 -10.16
CA ASP A 700 22.48 1.14 -9.13
C ASP A 700 21.14 0.49 -9.53
N PHE A 701 20.99 0.06 -10.79
CA PHE A 701 19.75 -0.48 -11.34
C PHE A 701 19.85 -1.90 -11.91
N ILE A 702 20.99 -2.29 -12.48
CA ILE A 702 21.13 -3.51 -13.31
C ILE A 702 20.89 -4.83 -12.58
N PHE A 703 20.94 -4.81 -11.24
CA PHE A 703 20.81 -6.02 -10.42
C PHE A 703 19.37 -6.31 -10.00
N PHE A 704 18.45 -5.42 -10.33
CA PHE A 704 17.02 -5.63 -10.14
C PHE A 704 16.42 -6.19 -11.43
N GLN A 705 15.35 -6.97 -11.33
CA GLN A 705 14.65 -7.55 -12.48
C GLN A 705 13.13 -7.34 -12.37
N GLY A 706 12.44 -7.39 -13.52
CA GLY A 706 10.99 -7.26 -13.59
C GLY A 706 10.47 -6.04 -12.86
N ASP A 707 9.42 -6.24 -12.06
CA ASP A 707 8.78 -5.18 -11.28
C ASP A 707 9.77 -4.48 -10.34
N MET A 708 10.67 -5.22 -9.69
CA MET A 708 11.65 -4.62 -8.76
C MET A 708 12.60 -3.64 -9.45
N PHE A 709 12.96 -3.87 -10.72
CA PHE A 709 13.72 -2.91 -11.52
C PHE A 709 12.90 -1.66 -11.81
N LEU A 710 11.66 -1.82 -12.30
CA LEU A 710 10.78 -0.70 -12.64
C LEU A 710 10.53 0.19 -11.43
N LEU A 711 10.20 -0.46 -10.32
CA LEU A 711 9.98 0.15 -9.03
C LEU A 711 11.20 0.97 -8.59
N ASN A 712 12.40 0.39 -8.61
CA ASN A 712 13.64 1.10 -8.29
C ASN A 712 13.92 2.27 -9.26
N ALA A 713 13.74 2.06 -10.56
CA ALA A 713 13.98 3.04 -11.61
C ALA A 713 13.06 4.25 -11.46
N VAL A 714 11.75 4.04 -11.34
CA VAL A 714 10.77 5.11 -11.18
C VAL A 714 11.03 5.90 -9.89
N ARG A 715 11.27 5.22 -8.77
CA ARG A 715 11.50 5.87 -7.47
C ARG A 715 12.83 6.58 -7.33
N ARG A 716 13.88 6.20 -8.06
CA ARG A 716 15.16 6.91 -8.00
C ARG A 716 15.25 8.04 -9.03
N ILE A 717 14.66 7.85 -10.21
CA ILE A 717 14.78 8.80 -11.34
C ILE A 717 13.65 9.84 -11.34
N ASP A 718 12.40 9.39 -11.34
CA ASP A 718 11.23 10.29 -11.30
C ASP A 718 10.87 10.67 -9.86
N LYS A 719 11.29 9.82 -8.92
CA LYS A 719 11.12 9.98 -7.48
C LYS A 719 9.66 10.05 -7.04
N ARG A 720 8.84 9.20 -7.66
CA ARG A 720 7.47 8.90 -7.22
C ARG A 720 7.17 7.41 -7.28
N ASP A 721 5.97 7.01 -6.85
CA ASP A 721 5.49 5.65 -7.07
C ASP A 721 4.86 5.56 -8.47
N PRO A 722 5.06 4.45 -9.21
CA PRO A 722 4.42 4.29 -10.49
C PRO A 722 2.92 4.02 -10.30
N TYR A 723 2.10 4.63 -11.15
CA TYR A 723 0.68 4.31 -11.21
C TYR A 723 0.48 2.94 -11.83
N ALA A 724 -0.65 2.29 -11.56
CA ALA A 724 -0.90 0.95 -12.09
C ALA A 724 -0.84 0.95 -13.64
N LEU A 725 -1.56 1.85 -14.32
CA LEU A 725 -1.50 1.97 -15.79
C LEU A 725 -0.10 2.24 -16.33
N GLU A 726 0.65 3.12 -15.68
CA GLU A 726 2.03 3.38 -16.06
C GLU A 726 2.93 2.16 -15.85
N SER A 727 2.75 1.45 -14.73
CA SER A 727 3.50 0.23 -14.42
C SER A 727 3.28 -0.81 -15.52
N LEU A 728 2.08 -0.90 -16.10
CA LEU A 728 1.80 -1.75 -17.26
C LEU A 728 2.64 -1.35 -18.48
N THR A 729 2.65 -0.06 -18.82
CA THR A 729 3.43 0.47 -19.94
C THR A 729 4.93 0.23 -19.73
N LEU A 730 5.45 0.51 -18.54
CA LEU A 730 6.86 0.32 -18.22
C LEU A 730 7.26 -1.16 -18.20
N THR A 731 6.39 -2.05 -17.73
CA THR A 731 6.60 -3.51 -17.76
C THR A 731 6.68 -4.02 -19.19
N SER A 732 5.80 -3.56 -20.05
CA SER A 732 5.91 -3.80 -21.47
C SER A 732 7.26 -3.34 -22.03
N MET A 733 7.64 -2.08 -21.76
CA MET A 733 8.87 -1.50 -22.29
C MET A 733 10.09 -2.30 -21.83
N LEU A 734 10.11 -2.72 -20.57
CA LEU A 734 11.15 -3.59 -20.03
C LEU A 734 11.23 -4.91 -20.79
N ASN A 735 10.09 -5.58 -21.00
CA ASN A 735 10.06 -6.91 -21.65
C ASN A 735 10.47 -6.88 -23.13
N THR A 736 10.37 -5.74 -23.78
CA THR A 736 10.49 -5.63 -25.26
C THR A 736 11.69 -4.82 -25.72
N LEU A 737 12.04 -3.77 -24.97
CA LEU A 737 13.13 -2.84 -25.27
C LEU A 737 14.27 -2.93 -24.24
N GLY A 738 14.08 -3.64 -23.14
CA GLY A 738 15.09 -3.83 -22.09
C GLY A 738 15.15 -2.67 -21.08
N MET A 739 16.02 -2.84 -20.08
CA MET A 739 16.19 -1.89 -18.97
C MET A 739 16.61 -0.50 -19.45
N GLU A 740 17.49 -0.45 -20.45
CA GLU A 740 18.04 0.79 -20.98
C GLU A 740 16.94 1.75 -21.46
N ALA A 741 16.00 1.25 -22.26
CA ALA A 741 14.92 2.06 -22.82
C ALA A 741 13.99 2.62 -21.73
N VAL A 742 13.74 1.85 -20.67
CA VAL A 742 12.98 2.31 -19.50
C VAL A 742 13.71 3.46 -18.81
N LEU A 743 15.01 3.33 -18.55
CA LEU A 743 15.79 4.38 -17.91
C LEU A 743 15.83 5.66 -18.76
N ARG A 744 16.04 5.56 -20.09
CA ARG A 744 15.98 6.72 -20.99
C ARG A 744 14.62 7.41 -20.95
N HIS A 745 13.54 6.63 -20.97
CA HIS A 745 12.18 7.17 -20.89
C HIS A 745 11.93 7.93 -19.58
N LEU A 746 12.33 7.36 -18.45
CA LEU A 746 12.20 8.01 -17.15
C LEU A 746 13.08 9.26 -17.04
N LEU A 747 14.29 9.26 -17.61
CA LEU A 747 15.19 10.41 -17.61
C LEU A 747 14.63 11.60 -18.40
N ILE A 748 13.92 11.35 -19.52
CA ILE A 748 13.23 12.41 -20.27
C ILE A 748 12.18 13.09 -19.38
N ARG A 749 11.42 12.30 -18.61
CA ARG A 749 10.39 12.80 -17.67
C ARG A 749 10.97 13.39 -16.40
N ALA A 750 12.21 13.06 -16.06
CA ALA A 750 12.88 13.63 -14.91
C ALA A 750 13.21 15.12 -15.09
N GLU A 751 12.92 15.77 -16.23
CA GLU A 751 13.16 17.19 -16.50
C GLU A 751 14.63 17.63 -16.23
N ASN A 752 15.59 16.72 -16.40
CA ASN A 752 17.01 16.87 -16.05
C ASN A 752 17.29 17.01 -14.54
N ARG A 753 16.37 16.57 -13.66
CA ARG A 753 16.57 16.54 -12.20
C ARG A 753 17.63 15.52 -11.77
N VAL A 754 17.74 14.43 -12.52
CA VAL A 754 18.58 13.27 -12.21
C VAL A 754 19.38 12.89 -13.45
N GLU A 755 20.62 12.46 -13.25
CA GLU A 755 21.49 11.93 -14.30
C GLU A 755 21.90 10.48 -13.98
N ILE A 756 22.02 9.65 -15.01
CA ILE A 756 22.65 8.33 -14.91
C ILE A 756 24.00 8.38 -15.62
N VAL A 757 25.08 8.24 -14.87
CA VAL A 757 26.45 8.20 -15.39
C VAL A 757 26.70 6.83 -15.99
N ASN A 758 27.34 6.80 -17.16
CA ASN A 758 27.77 5.60 -17.86
C ASN A 758 26.64 4.81 -18.54
N PHE A 759 25.92 5.50 -19.43
CA PHE A 759 24.95 4.91 -20.35
C PHE A 759 25.68 4.24 -21.53
N ASP A 760 26.50 3.23 -21.26
CA ASP A 760 27.28 2.51 -22.28
C ASP A 760 26.40 1.52 -23.06
N GLU A 761 26.24 1.78 -24.38
CA GLU A 761 25.42 0.98 -25.31
C GLU A 761 25.99 -0.43 -25.57
N GLY A 762 27.22 -0.72 -25.12
CA GLY A 762 27.90 -2.00 -25.39
C GLY A 762 27.67 -3.11 -24.34
N ARG A 763 27.04 -2.79 -23.20
CA ARG A 763 26.98 -3.70 -22.03
C ARG A 763 25.68 -4.51 -22.02
N LYS A 764 25.78 -5.83 -21.86
CA LYS A 764 24.60 -6.72 -21.80
C LYS A 764 24.06 -6.82 -20.37
N LEU A 765 23.27 -5.84 -19.96
CA LEU A 765 22.81 -5.62 -18.59
C LEU A 765 22.10 -6.86 -18.00
N GLU A 766 21.25 -7.50 -18.77
CA GLU A 766 20.47 -8.66 -18.35
C GLU A 766 21.37 -9.88 -18.01
N ALA A 767 22.41 -10.11 -18.80
CA ALA A 767 23.35 -11.22 -18.57
C ALA A 767 24.25 -11.00 -17.34
N GLU A 768 24.61 -9.75 -17.05
CA GLU A 768 25.35 -9.39 -15.83
C GLU A 768 24.48 -9.59 -14.58
N SER A 769 23.19 -9.20 -14.66
CA SER A 769 22.19 -9.39 -13.61
C SER A 769 22.04 -10.86 -13.19
N ASP A 770 21.84 -11.77 -14.16
CA ASP A 770 21.69 -13.21 -13.89
C ASP A 770 22.94 -13.86 -13.31
N SER A 771 24.12 -13.45 -13.80
CA SER A 771 25.39 -13.94 -13.27
C SER A 771 25.61 -13.46 -11.82
N PHE A 772 25.23 -12.22 -11.53
CA PHE A 772 25.36 -11.65 -10.20
C PHE A 772 24.39 -12.29 -9.21
N ARG A 773 23.13 -12.52 -9.61
CA ARG A 773 22.13 -13.22 -8.77
C ARG A 773 22.62 -14.58 -8.32
N ARG A 774 23.10 -15.41 -9.25
CA ARG A 774 23.67 -16.74 -8.94
C ARG A 774 24.88 -16.67 -8.00
N PHE A 775 25.68 -15.62 -8.10
CA PHE A 775 26.78 -15.39 -7.17
C PHE A 775 26.24 -15.05 -5.78
N MET A 776 25.29 -14.12 -5.67
CA MET A 776 24.69 -13.72 -4.39
C MET A 776 23.96 -14.88 -3.71
N ASP A 777 23.23 -15.71 -4.46
CA ASP A 777 22.56 -16.91 -3.94
C ASP A 777 23.54 -17.85 -3.23
N ALA A 778 24.79 -17.92 -3.71
CA ALA A 778 25.85 -18.75 -3.14
C ALA A 778 26.70 -18.04 -2.08
N ALA A 779 26.86 -16.72 -2.17
CA ALA A 779 27.82 -15.95 -1.38
C ALA A 779 27.19 -15.20 -0.19
N ARG A 780 25.86 -14.95 -0.19
CA ARG A 780 25.20 -14.17 0.87
C ARG A 780 25.49 -14.74 2.26
N ASP A 781 25.69 -13.86 3.23
CA ASP A 781 25.94 -14.22 4.62
C ASP A 781 25.03 -13.42 5.58
N PRO A 782 24.03 -14.05 6.20
CA PRO A 782 23.15 -13.40 7.16
C PRO A 782 23.84 -13.01 8.47
N LEU A 783 25.09 -13.41 8.69
CA LEU A 783 25.87 -13.01 9.87
C LEU A 783 26.71 -11.74 9.64
N CYS A 784 26.75 -11.24 8.40
CA CYS A 784 27.40 -9.96 8.09
C CYS A 784 26.47 -8.76 8.40
N GLY A 785 27.01 -7.77 9.08
CA GLY A 785 26.37 -6.54 9.53
C GLY A 785 26.00 -6.61 11.02
N LEU A 786 26.20 -5.51 11.74
CA LEU A 786 25.67 -5.31 13.09
C LEU A 786 24.15 -5.54 13.10
N ILE A 787 23.62 -5.92 14.27
CA ILE A 787 22.18 -6.15 14.48
C ILE A 787 21.36 -4.95 13.97
N GLU A 788 21.84 -3.72 14.19
CA GLU A 788 21.19 -2.50 13.71
C GLU A 788 21.13 -2.42 12.18
N ALA A 789 22.27 -2.63 11.50
CA ALA A 789 22.35 -2.60 10.04
C ALA A 789 21.48 -3.71 9.43
N ARG A 790 21.48 -4.89 10.05
CA ARG A 790 20.68 -6.03 9.63
C ARG A 790 19.19 -5.81 9.85
N ASN A 791 18.78 -5.32 11.01
CA ASN A 791 17.37 -4.98 11.26
C ASN A 791 16.88 -3.92 10.28
N ALA A 792 17.68 -2.89 10.00
CA ALA A 792 17.36 -1.86 9.01
C ALA A 792 17.22 -2.45 7.60
N TYR A 793 18.13 -3.34 7.20
CA TYR A 793 18.06 -4.05 5.92
C TYR A 793 16.80 -4.92 5.80
N GLU A 794 16.49 -5.73 6.81
CA GLU A 794 15.30 -6.60 6.81
C GLU A 794 13.99 -5.80 6.78
N MET A 795 13.94 -4.66 7.50
CA MET A 795 12.82 -3.73 7.41
C MET A 795 12.67 -3.15 6.01
N GLN A 796 13.77 -2.73 5.38
CA GLN A 796 13.75 -2.18 4.02
C GLN A 796 13.30 -3.23 3.00
N LYS A 797 13.84 -4.45 3.09
CA LYS A 797 13.44 -5.60 2.27
C LYS A 797 11.94 -5.87 2.39
N ARG A 798 11.41 -5.87 3.61
CA ARG A 798 9.96 -6.02 3.86
C ARG A 798 9.14 -4.86 3.28
N HIS A 799 9.56 -3.61 3.47
CA HIS A 799 8.87 -2.44 2.89
C HIS A 799 8.81 -2.52 1.36
N ASN A 800 9.93 -2.87 0.72
CA ASN A 800 9.98 -3.05 -0.73
C ASN A 800 9.07 -4.17 -1.20
N THR A 801 9.06 -5.30 -0.48
CA THR A 801 8.21 -6.46 -0.82
C THR A 801 6.73 -6.10 -0.75
N ARG A 802 6.29 -5.45 0.34
CA ARG A 802 4.88 -5.04 0.47
C ARG A 802 4.47 -4.03 -0.58
N TRP A 803 5.37 -3.11 -0.89
CA TRP A 803 5.12 -2.12 -1.91
C TRP A 803 5.01 -2.76 -3.29
N TRP A 804 5.90 -3.69 -3.63
CA TRP A 804 5.77 -4.51 -4.83
C TRP A 804 4.43 -5.24 -4.87
N LEU A 805 4.03 -5.92 -3.78
CA LEU A 805 2.74 -6.61 -3.70
C LEU A 805 1.56 -5.65 -3.90
N ALA A 806 1.61 -4.43 -3.35
CA ALA A 806 0.56 -3.43 -3.52
C ALA A 806 0.48 -2.90 -4.97
N ASN A 807 1.63 -2.63 -5.60
CA ASN A 807 1.68 -2.22 -7.00
C ASN A 807 1.20 -3.34 -7.92
N LYS A 808 1.67 -4.57 -7.68
CA LYS A 808 1.25 -5.77 -8.40
C LYS A 808 -0.25 -6.00 -8.27
N ALA A 809 -0.82 -5.95 -7.07
CA ALA A 809 -2.26 -6.08 -6.86
C ALA A 809 -3.07 -5.02 -7.62
N ALA A 810 -2.59 -3.77 -7.66
CA ALA A 810 -3.24 -2.71 -8.43
C ALA A 810 -3.14 -2.93 -9.95
N CYS A 811 -2.01 -3.41 -10.45
CA CYS A 811 -1.84 -3.77 -11.85
C CYS A 811 -2.69 -4.98 -12.23
N ASP A 812 -2.68 -6.01 -11.39
CA ASP A 812 -3.47 -7.24 -11.55
C ASP A 812 -4.96 -6.90 -11.52
N ALA A 813 -5.43 -5.99 -10.67
CA ALA A 813 -6.83 -5.51 -10.69
C ALA A 813 -7.19 -4.84 -12.02
N ILE A 814 -6.30 -4.00 -12.58
CA ILE A 814 -6.53 -3.43 -13.92
C ILE A 814 -6.57 -4.53 -14.98
N TRP A 815 -5.66 -5.52 -14.90
CA TRP A 815 -5.61 -6.65 -15.83
C TRP A 815 -6.88 -7.50 -15.76
N GLN A 816 -7.32 -7.84 -14.56
CA GLN A 816 -8.51 -8.65 -14.32
C GLN A 816 -9.76 -7.96 -14.89
N ASP A 817 -9.86 -6.63 -14.79
CA ASP A 817 -10.98 -5.86 -15.32
C ASP A 817 -10.86 -5.51 -16.84
N CYS A 818 -9.81 -5.95 -17.55
CA CYS A 818 -9.49 -5.51 -18.92
C CYS A 818 -10.57 -5.75 -19.99
N GLY A 819 -11.44 -6.73 -19.80
CA GLY A 819 -12.54 -7.04 -20.73
C GLY A 819 -13.53 -5.89 -20.88
N ALA A 820 -13.86 -5.20 -19.78
CA ALA A 820 -14.74 -4.03 -19.77
C ALA A 820 -14.00 -2.71 -20.11
N ASN A 821 -12.67 -2.69 -19.92
CA ASN A 821 -11.89 -1.46 -19.78
C ASN A 821 -11.04 -1.09 -21.00
N SER A 822 -10.65 -2.06 -21.81
CA SER A 822 -9.79 -1.84 -22.99
C SER A 822 -10.42 -0.93 -24.04
N GLY A 823 -11.73 -1.09 -24.30
CA GLY A 823 -12.49 -0.21 -25.20
C GLY A 823 -12.55 1.25 -24.72
N PHE A 824 -12.56 1.48 -23.40
CA PHE A 824 -12.61 2.82 -22.82
C PHE A 824 -11.21 3.47 -22.73
N LEU A 825 -10.14 2.70 -22.49
CA LEU A 825 -8.75 3.18 -22.58
C LEU A 825 -8.42 3.65 -24.00
N ASN A 826 -8.84 2.87 -24.99
CA ASN A 826 -8.76 3.18 -26.42
C ASN A 826 -9.53 4.46 -26.78
N LEU A 827 -10.69 4.67 -26.15
CA LEU A 827 -11.52 5.87 -26.29
C LEU A 827 -10.89 7.11 -25.65
N ILE A 828 -10.38 7.01 -24.42
CA ILE A 828 -9.65 8.11 -23.76
C ILE A 828 -8.49 8.55 -24.65
N TYR A 829 -7.70 7.59 -25.16
CA TYR A 829 -6.60 7.90 -26.07
C TYR A 829 -7.06 8.52 -27.40
N ALA A 830 -8.13 7.99 -28.00
CA ALA A 830 -8.69 8.54 -29.23
C ALA A 830 -9.06 10.01 -29.05
N LEU A 831 -9.77 10.35 -27.96
CA LEU A 831 -10.11 11.72 -27.61
C LEU A 831 -8.86 12.60 -27.36
N LEU A 832 -7.82 12.06 -26.74
CA LEU A 832 -6.51 12.72 -26.47
C LEU A 832 -5.69 13.02 -27.72
N SER A 833 -5.93 12.28 -28.80
CA SER A 833 -5.12 12.34 -30.02
C SER A 833 -5.76 13.14 -31.16
N GLU A 834 -6.99 13.63 -30.98
CA GLU A 834 -7.72 14.44 -31.96
C GLU A 834 -7.22 15.89 -31.96
N SER A 835 -7.08 16.52 -33.11
CA SER A 835 -6.79 17.95 -33.19
C SER A 835 -8.02 18.80 -32.81
N PRO A 836 -7.84 20.06 -32.35
CA PRO A 836 -8.98 20.96 -32.05
C PRO A 836 -9.94 21.18 -33.23
N ALA A 837 -9.45 21.09 -34.46
CA ALA A 837 -10.24 21.24 -35.68
C ALA A 837 -11.13 20.01 -36.01
N GLU A 838 -10.66 18.81 -35.68
CA GLU A 838 -11.42 17.56 -35.86
C GLU A 838 -12.56 17.44 -34.82
N ARG A 839 -12.36 18.04 -33.64
CA ARG A 839 -13.34 18.07 -32.55
C ARG A 839 -14.50 19.04 -32.75
N ALA A 840 -14.29 20.10 -33.53
CA ALA A 840 -15.30 21.13 -33.82
C ALA A 840 -16.33 20.71 -34.88
N ASN A 841 -16.13 19.59 -35.57
CA ASN A 841 -17.00 19.14 -36.65
C ASN A 841 -17.67 17.79 -36.32
N PRO A 842 -18.98 17.77 -35.96
CA PRO A 842 -19.68 16.53 -35.60
C PRO A 842 -19.70 15.47 -36.72
N SER A 843 -19.59 15.90 -37.98
CA SER A 843 -19.63 15.02 -39.15
C SER A 843 -18.36 14.18 -39.34
N THR A 844 -17.22 14.57 -38.76
CA THR A 844 -15.97 13.79 -38.78
C THR A 844 -15.82 12.84 -37.59
N ARG A 845 -16.61 13.00 -36.51
CA ARG A 845 -16.55 12.13 -35.31
C ARG A 845 -16.99 10.68 -35.59
N HIS A 846 -17.94 10.46 -36.49
CA HIS A 846 -18.36 9.11 -36.90
C HIS A 846 -17.31 8.35 -37.72
N HIS A 847 -16.24 9.01 -38.15
CA HIS A 847 -15.15 8.45 -38.95
C HIS A 847 -13.80 8.48 -38.22
N ASN A 848 -13.76 8.78 -36.92
CA ASN A 848 -12.49 8.86 -36.18
C ASN A 848 -11.80 7.49 -36.09
N PRO A 849 -10.47 7.43 -36.26
CA PRO A 849 -9.72 6.19 -36.12
C PRO A 849 -9.83 5.74 -34.66
N SER A 850 -10.45 4.58 -34.41
CA SER A 850 -10.37 3.94 -33.09
C SER A 850 -8.90 3.66 -32.79
N TRP A 851 -8.37 4.27 -31.74
CA TRP A 851 -7.01 3.96 -31.30
C TRP A 851 -7.01 2.68 -30.49
N GLN A 852 -5.92 1.91 -30.52
CA GLN A 852 -5.85 0.61 -29.86
C GLN A 852 -4.54 0.44 -29.11
N MET A 853 -4.64 0.15 -27.82
CA MET A 853 -3.53 -0.22 -26.97
C MET A 853 -3.12 -1.68 -27.24
N ASP A 854 -1.87 -1.90 -27.65
CA ASP A 854 -1.28 -3.24 -27.78
C ASP A 854 -0.78 -3.77 -26.44
N ARG A 855 -0.27 -5.02 -26.41
CA ARG A 855 0.40 -5.60 -25.24
C ARG A 855 1.57 -4.77 -24.74
N MET A 856 2.12 -3.96 -25.63
CA MET A 856 3.21 -3.07 -25.32
C MET A 856 2.75 -1.76 -24.66
N GLY A 857 1.45 -1.56 -24.43
CA GLY A 857 0.92 -0.30 -23.94
C GLY A 857 1.04 0.83 -24.96
N ARG A 858 1.30 0.52 -26.24
CA ARG A 858 1.38 1.49 -27.33
C ARG A 858 0.03 1.60 -28.01
N PHE A 859 -0.38 2.82 -28.31
CA PHE A 859 -1.65 3.09 -28.99
C PHE A 859 -1.44 3.25 -30.50
N HIS A 860 -2.19 2.50 -31.31
CA HIS A 860 -2.14 2.50 -32.78
C HIS A 860 -3.44 3.03 -33.39
N ARG A 861 -3.41 3.70 -34.55
CA ARG A 861 -4.63 4.13 -35.27
C ARG A 861 -5.32 2.93 -35.92
N LYS A 862 -6.66 2.89 -35.96
CA LYS A 862 -7.48 1.81 -36.57
C LYS A 862 -7.02 1.34 -37.95
N VAL A 863 -6.56 2.25 -38.79
CA VAL A 863 -6.11 1.95 -40.17
C VAL A 863 -4.81 1.13 -40.17
N ASP A 864 -4.00 1.25 -39.12
CA ASP A 864 -2.84 0.39 -38.86
C ASP A 864 -3.27 -0.88 -38.06
N ALA A 865 -4.25 -0.78 -37.16
CA ALA A 865 -4.78 -1.92 -36.41
C ALA A 865 -5.50 -2.99 -37.28
N GLU A 866 -6.12 -2.62 -38.40
CA GLU A 866 -6.64 -3.58 -39.39
C GLU A 866 -5.51 -4.35 -40.12
N ARG A 867 -4.27 -3.81 -40.14
CA ARG A 867 -3.05 -4.51 -40.59
C ARG A 867 -2.37 -5.33 -39.48
N ASP A 868 -2.54 -4.92 -38.22
CA ASP A 868 -1.86 -5.53 -37.05
C ASP A 868 -2.71 -6.59 -36.34
N GLY A 869 -4.02 -6.66 -36.60
CA GLY A 869 -4.88 -7.75 -36.12
C GLY A 869 -4.52 -9.08 -36.77
N ILE A 870 -4.75 -10.18 -36.05
CA ILE A 870 -4.51 -11.52 -36.60
C ILE A 870 -5.57 -11.80 -37.66
N SER A 871 -5.16 -11.78 -38.94
CA SER A 871 -6.00 -12.22 -40.04
C SER A 871 -6.11 -13.75 -40.03
N LEU A 872 -7.34 -14.26 -39.99
CA LEU A 872 -7.62 -15.68 -40.04
C LEU A 872 -8.12 -16.06 -41.42
N GLU A 873 -7.35 -16.89 -42.12
CA GLU A 873 -7.78 -17.47 -43.39
C GLU A 873 -8.80 -18.60 -43.15
N PRO A 874 -9.92 -18.64 -43.90
CA PRO A 874 -10.88 -19.74 -43.88
C PRO A 874 -10.22 -21.13 -43.99
N GLY A 875 -10.57 -22.03 -43.07
CA GLY A 875 -10.12 -23.43 -43.05
C GLY A 875 -8.66 -23.65 -42.64
N LYS A 876 -7.89 -22.58 -42.36
CA LYS A 876 -6.51 -22.70 -41.87
C LYS A 876 -6.44 -22.48 -40.36
N SER A 877 -5.83 -23.42 -39.65
CA SER A 877 -5.55 -23.29 -38.23
C SER A 877 -4.25 -22.52 -38.02
N LEU A 878 -4.35 -21.38 -37.33
CA LEU A 878 -3.23 -20.58 -36.89
C LEU A 878 -2.71 -21.10 -35.54
N LYS A 879 -1.55 -21.73 -35.54
CA LYS A 879 -0.88 -22.17 -34.31
C LYS A 879 -0.10 -21.02 -33.68
N ILE A 880 -0.32 -20.78 -32.39
CA ILE A 880 0.43 -19.81 -31.61
C ILE A 880 1.74 -20.46 -31.20
N ALA A 881 2.84 -20.00 -31.78
CA ALA A 881 4.19 -20.55 -31.61
C ALA A 881 5.23 -19.41 -31.71
N PRO A 882 6.49 -19.62 -31.28
CA PRO A 882 7.50 -18.54 -31.25
C PRO A 882 7.74 -17.84 -32.59
N THR A 883 7.47 -18.49 -33.72
CA THR A 883 7.53 -17.88 -35.06
C THR A 883 6.46 -16.80 -35.30
N MET A 884 5.39 -16.81 -34.51
CA MET A 884 4.28 -15.86 -34.52
C MET A 884 4.38 -14.84 -33.38
N ALA A 885 5.44 -14.90 -32.54
CA ALA A 885 5.55 -14.09 -31.33
C ALA A 885 5.34 -12.60 -31.60
N ALA A 886 6.05 -12.03 -32.57
CA ALA A 886 5.95 -10.60 -32.89
C ALA A 886 4.53 -10.18 -33.29
N LEU A 887 3.87 -10.95 -34.17
CA LEU A 887 2.52 -10.64 -34.64
C LEU A 887 1.48 -10.87 -33.54
N PHE A 888 1.60 -11.95 -32.78
CA PHE A 888 0.68 -12.24 -31.68
C PHE A 888 0.81 -11.22 -30.54
N GLU A 889 2.03 -10.82 -30.20
CA GLU A 889 2.30 -9.82 -29.16
C GLU A 889 1.80 -8.42 -29.54
N GLN A 890 1.78 -8.09 -30.83
CA GLN A 890 1.16 -6.85 -31.33
C GLN A 890 -0.37 -6.88 -31.25
N ALA A 891 -0.98 -8.04 -31.47
CA ALA A 891 -2.43 -8.19 -31.54
C ALA A 891 -3.10 -8.60 -30.22
N SER A 892 -2.35 -8.80 -29.13
CA SER A 892 -2.89 -9.34 -27.87
C SER A 892 -2.64 -8.43 -26.67
N LEU A 893 -3.30 -8.70 -25.54
CA LEU A 893 -3.16 -8.00 -24.27
C LEU A 893 -3.44 -8.99 -23.13
N GLY A 894 -2.73 -8.90 -22.00
CA GLY A 894 -2.94 -9.82 -20.87
C GLY A 894 -2.38 -11.23 -21.09
N PHE A 895 -1.29 -11.37 -21.85
CA PHE A 895 -0.59 -12.65 -22.08
C PHE A 895 0.87 -12.62 -21.61
N PHE A 896 1.46 -13.78 -21.32
CA PHE A 896 2.90 -14.02 -21.16
C PHE A 896 3.60 -14.18 -22.53
N PRO A 897 4.95 -14.08 -22.63
CA PRO A 897 5.65 -14.24 -23.92
C PRO A 897 5.29 -15.57 -24.60
N VAL A 898 5.30 -15.60 -25.94
CA VAL A 898 4.91 -16.81 -26.68
C VAL A 898 5.92 -17.93 -26.50
N GLU A 899 5.44 -19.10 -26.08
CA GLU A 899 6.23 -20.29 -25.80
C GLU A 899 5.98 -21.39 -26.87
N PRO A 900 6.83 -22.44 -26.96
CA PRO A 900 6.62 -23.55 -27.88
C PRO A 900 5.26 -24.26 -27.71
N ALA A 901 4.67 -24.22 -26.52
CA ALA A 901 3.40 -24.86 -26.19
C ALA A 901 2.16 -24.00 -26.51
N GLY A 902 2.35 -22.72 -26.85
CA GLY A 902 1.30 -21.71 -26.97
C GLY A 902 1.62 -20.49 -26.12
N VAL A 903 0.60 -19.73 -25.75
CA VAL A 903 0.75 -18.52 -24.93
C VAL A 903 -0.23 -18.52 -23.76
N TRP A 904 0.29 -18.29 -22.55
CA TRP A 904 -0.52 -18.23 -21.33
C TRP A 904 -1.07 -16.83 -21.11
N THR A 905 -2.31 -16.69 -20.61
CA THR A 905 -2.76 -15.42 -20.03
C THR A 905 -1.90 -15.07 -18.81
N ASN A 906 -1.61 -13.78 -18.63
CA ASN A 906 -0.93 -13.24 -17.47
C ASN A 906 -1.99 -12.87 -16.43
N GLY A 907 -2.32 -13.83 -15.55
CA GLY A 907 -3.45 -13.71 -14.63
C GLY A 907 -4.76 -14.25 -15.22
N LEU A 908 -5.90 -13.70 -14.76
CA LEU A 908 -7.23 -14.27 -15.00
C LEU A 908 -7.73 -14.09 -16.44
N SER A 909 -7.24 -13.11 -17.19
CA SER A 909 -7.80 -12.81 -18.52
C SER A 909 -6.77 -12.34 -19.53
N GLY A 910 -7.13 -12.42 -20.81
CA GLY A 910 -6.37 -11.88 -21.93
C GLY A 910 -7.25 -11.64 -23.14
N SER A 911 -6.90 -10.66 -23.98
CA SER A 911 -7.62 -10.35 -25.21
C SER A 911 -6.72 -10.41 -26.45
N VAL A 912 -7.28 -10.83 -27.58
CA VAL A 912 -6.62 -10.97 -28.88
C VAL A 912 -7.49 -10.34 -29.95
N GLN A 913 -6.88 -9.59 -30.85
CA GLN A 913 -7.57 -8.85 -31.90
C GLN A 913 -7.49 -9.64 -33.20
N LEU A 914 -8.66 -9.87 -33.79
CA LEU A 914 -8.87 -10.70 -34.96
C LEU A 914 -9.45 -9.85 -36.08
N SER A 915 -8.86 -9.94 -37.26
CA SER A 915 -9.40 -9.33 -38.48
C SER A 915 -10.15 -10.41 -39.25
N LEU A 916 -11.48 -10.24 -39.41
CA LEU A 916 -12.35 -11.17 -40.12
C LEU A 916 -12.85 -10.53 -41.42
N GLU A 917 -12.54 -11.14 -42.57
CA GLU A 917 -12.89 -10.62 -43.90
C GLU A 917 -14.29 -11.07 -44.40
N ALA A 918 -14.85 -10.31 -45.35
CA ALA A 918 -16.22 -10.45 -45.87
C ALA A 918 -16.61 -11.85 -46.37
N PRO A 919 -15.78 -12.59 -47.13
CA PRO A 919 -16.18 -13.92 -47.63
C PRO A 919 -16.24 -15.00 -46.54
N ALA A 920 -15.89 -14.69 -45.28
CA ALA A 920 -15.82 -15.64 -44.18
C ALA A 920 -16.96 -15.52 -43.15
N LEU A 921 -17.97 -14.68 -43.43
CA LEU A 921 -19.13 -14.45 -42.56
C LEU A 921 -20.47 -14.70 -43.30
N GLU A 922 -20.44 -15.31 -44.49
CA GLU A 922 -21.61 -15.66 -45.27
C GLU A 922 -22.14 -17.06 -44.89
N GLY A 923 -22.43 -17.34 -43.60
CA GLY A 923 -22.87 -18.68 -43.21
C GLY A 923 -22.99 -18.99 -41.71
N GLN A 924 -23.14 -20.28 -41.36
CA GLN A 924 -23.07 -20.82 -39.99
C GLN A 924 -21.62 -20.90 -39.47
N ASP A 925 -20.77 -19.95 -39.85
CA ASP A 925 -19.33 -20.03 -39.65
C ASP A 925 -18.98 -19.91 -38.16
N THR A 926 -17.92 -20.61 -37.76
CA THR A 926 -17.48 -20.70 -36.35
C THR A 926 -15.99 -20.38 -36.23
N LEU A 927 -15.64 -19.53 -35.27
CA LEU A 927 -14.26 -19.40 -34.82
C LEU A 927 -13.96 -20.51 -33.81
N GLN A 928 -13.10 -21.45 -34.18
CA GLN A 928 -12.58 -22.47 -33.28
C GLN A 928 -11.38 -21.93 -32.51
N VAL A 929 -11.49 -21.90 -31.18
CA VAL A 929 -10.43 -21.47 -30.26
C VAL A 929 -9.94 -22.69 -29.50
N GLN A 930 -8.67 -23.06 -29.70
CA GLN A 930 -8.05 -24.14 -28.96
C GLN A 930 -7.32 -23.59 -27.74
N VAL A 931 -7.79 -23.96 -26.55
CA VAL A 931 -7.30 -23.47 -25.26
C VAL A 931 -6.99 -24.61 -24.30
N GLY A 932 -6.10 -24.38 -23.33
CA GLY A 932 -5.85 -25.26 -22.19
C GLY A 932 -5.83 -24.46 -20.89
N VAL A 933 -5.79 -25.16 -19.75
CA VAL A 933 -5.76 -24.54 -18.41
C VAL A 933 -4.77 -25.25 -17.50
N PHE A 934 -4.15 -24.52 -16.57
CA PHE A 934 -3.26 -25.08 -15.55
C PHE A 934 -3.99 -25.27 -14.22
N GLY A 935 -4.06 -26.50 -13.70
CA GLY A 935 -5.00 -26.94 -12.64
C GLY A 935 -4.81 -26.38 -11.22
N SER A 936 -5.83 -26.59 -10.35
CA SER A 936 -5.85 -26.14 -8.93
C SER A 936 -5.32 -27.21 -7.96
N ALA A 937 -4.86 -26.75 -6.78
CA ALA A 937 -4.34 -27.61 -5.70
C ALA A 937 -5.38 -28.44 -4.96
N HIS A 938 -6.65 -28.04 -5.04
CA HIS A 938 -7.70 -28.55 -4.17
C HIS A 938 -8.81 -29.15 -5.03
N PHE A 939 -9.03 -30.44 -4.78
CA PHE A 939 -9.87 -31.38 -5.50
C PHE A 939 -11.31 -30.87 -5.76
N ASP A 940 -11.86 -31.31 -6.89
CA ASP A 940 -13.28 -31.38 -7.26
C ASP A 940 -14.06 -30.12 -7.69
N THR A 941 -13.48 -28.91 -7.66
CA THR A 941 -14.18 -27.72 -8.19
C THR A 941 -13.75 -27.42 -9.64
N PRO A 942 -14.63 -27.61 -10.65
CA PRO A 942 -14.34 -27.18 -12.03
C PRO A 942 -14.18 -25.66 -12.09
N ARG A 943 -13.23 -25.19 -12.90
CA ARG A 943 -13.02 -23.75 -13.14
C ARG A 943 -13.98 -23.24 -14.20
N GLU A 944 -14.52 -22.05 -14.03
CA GLU A 944 -15.31 -21.40 -15.07
C GLU A 944 -14.39 -20.61 -16.00
N MET A 945 -14.41 -20.98 -17.28
CA MET A 945 -13.77 -20.24 -18.36
C MET A 945 -14.83 -19.51 -19.18
N HIS A 946 -14.58 -18.24 -19.45
CA HIS A 946 -15.40 -17.36 -20.26
C HIS A 946 -14.63 -16.99 -21.53
N ILE A 947 -15.27 -17.17 -22.68
CA ILE A 947 -14.77 -16.73 -23.97
C ILE A 947 -15.80 -15.78 -24.56
N SER A 948 -15.40 -14.54 -24.81
CA SER A 948 -16.25 -13.53 -25.43
C SER A 948 -15.64 -13.06 -26.75
N LEU A 949 -16.49 -12.85 -27.76
CA LEU A 949 -16.08 -12.24 -29.03
C LEU A 949 -16.91 -10.98 -29.26
N MET A 950 -16.24 -9.84 -29.33
CA MET A 950 -16.87 -8.52 -29.38
C MET A 950 -16.45 -7.76 -30.65
N SER A 951 -17.40 -7.11 -31.31
CA SER A 951 -17.08 -6.20 -32.42
C SER A 951 -16.40 -4.93 -31.90
N SER A 952 -15.22 -4.61 -32.42
CA SER A 952 -14.44 -3.41 -32.06
C SER A 952 -15.03 -2.11 -32.68
N GLN A 953 -16.17 -2.18 -33.39
CA GLN A 953 -16.78 -1.02 -34.07
C GLN A 953 -17.74 -0.19 -33.20
N THR A 954 -18.20 -0.66 -32.02
CA THR A 954 -19.45 -0.13 -31.42
C THR A 954 -19.33 0.63 -30.09
N THR A 955 -18.14 0.85 -29.52
CA THR A 955 -18.05 1.23 -28.08
C THR A 955 -17.50 2.63 -27.76
N ALA A 956 -16.93 3.37 -28.72
CA ALA A 956 -16.28 4.65 -28.40
C ALA A 956 -17.29 5.82 -28.16
N LEU A 957 -18.31 5.97 -29.00
CA LEU A 957 -19.24 7.12 -28.95
C LEU A 957 -20.56 6.81 -28.21
N SER A 958 -21.02 5.55 -28.22
CA SER A 958 -22.27 5.13 -27.55
C SER A 958 -22.22 5.35 -26.02
N LEU A 959 -21.04 5.22 -25.41
CA LEU A 959 -20.78 5.51 -23.99
C LEU A 959 -20.92 7.00 -23.62
N PHE A 960 -20.76 7.93 -24.58
CA PHE A 960 -20.89 9.38 -24.36
C PHE A 960 -22.22 9.97 -24.89
N GLU A 961 -22.88 9.32 -25.86
CA GLU A 961 -24.08 9.84 -26.54
C GLU A 961 -25.43 9.47 -25.88
N ARG A 962 -25.43 8.93 -24.65
CA ARG A 962 -26.65 8.47 -23.94
C ARG A 962 -27.48 7.44 -24.73
N LYS A 963 -26.85 6.58 -25.53
CA LYS A 963 -27.53 5.34 -25.95
C LYS A 963 -27.22 4.30 -24.88
N PRO A 964 -28.23 3.60 -24.33
CA PRO A 964 -27.96 2.40 -23.55
C PRO A 964 -26.95 1.55 -24.33
N VAL A 965 -26.00 0.93 -23.64
CA VAL A 965 -25.22 -0.20 -24.21
C VAL A 965 -26.17 -1.40 -24.35
N GLU A 966 -27.33 -1.17 -24.94
CA GLU A 966 -28.20 -2.22 -25.45
C GLU A 966 -27.61 -2.51 -26.83
N HIS A 967 -26.89 -3.64 -26.89
CA HIS A 967 -26.43 -4.29 -28.12
C HIS A 967 -25.10 -3.80 -28.71
N THR A 968 -24.01 -3.95 -27.97
CA THR A 968 -22.80 -4.46 -28.64
C THR A 968 -23.06 -5.95 -28.88
N PRO A 969 -23.05 -6.47 -30.11
CA PRO A 969 -23.12 -7.91 -30.32
C PRO A 969 -21.86 -8.54 -29.72
N SER A 970 -21.99 -9.09 -28.51
CA SER A 970 -21.01 -9.98 -27.89
C SER A 970 -21.54 -11.39 -27.99
N LEU A 971 -20.65 -12.32 -28.31
CA LEU A 971 -20.95 -13.74 -28.21
C LEU A 971 -20.17 -14.34 -27.06
N ASP A 972 -20.88 -14.68 -25.99
CA ASP A 972 -20.31 -15.13 -24.73
C ASP A 972 -20.53 -16.64 -24.54
N ILE A 973 -19.45 -17.37 -24.31
CA ILE A 973 -19.45 -18.80 -24.02
C ILE A 973 -18.81 -19.02 -22.65
N THR A 974 -19.59 -19.53 -21.71
CA THR A 974 -19.10 -20.01 -20.42
C THR A 974 -18.98 -21.52 -20.43
N ARG A 975 -17.83 -22.05 -20.03
CA ARG A 975 -17.57 -23.49 -20.00
C ARG A 975 -16.81 -23.89 -18.72
N PRO A 976 -17.29 -24.89 -17.97
CA PRO A 976 -16.51 -25.48 -16.89
C PRO A 976 -15.34 -26.28 -17.47
N VAL A 977 -14.15 -26.13 -16.90
CA VAL A 977 -12.92 -26.79 -17.36
C VAL A 977 -12.27 -27.54 -16.21
N THR A 978 -11.87 -28.78 -16.47
CA THR A 978 -11.12 -29.64 -15.56
C THR A 978 -9.70 -29.86 -16.07
N ARG A 979 -8.83 -30.33 -15.17
CA ARG A 979 -7.37 -30.39 -15.35
C ARG A 979 -6.89 -31.03 -16.66
N ASP A 980 -5.80 -30.47 -17.20
CA ASP A 980 -4.90 -31.01 -18.24
C ASP A 980 -5.50 -31.31 -19.64
N GLU A 981 -6.70 -30.81 -19.94
CA GLU A 981 -7.29 -30.94 -21.27
C GLU A 981 -7.08 -29.69 -22.12
N VAL A 982 -6.61 -29.91 -23.34
CA VAL A 982 -6.71 -28.93 -24.43
C VAL A 982 -8.09 -29.11 -25.04
N ILE A 983 -8.92 -28.09 -24.92
CA ILE A 983 -10.28 -28.08 -25.46
C ILE A 983 -10.37 -27.16 -26.68
N THR A 984 -11.20 -27.56 -27.64
CA THR A 984 -11.63 -26.68 -28.72
C THR A 984 -13.00 -26.11 -28.37
N VAL A 985 -13.14 -24.79 -28.48
CA VAL A 985 -14.39 -24.06 -28.27
C VAL A 985 -14.81 -23.44 -29.60
N ASP A 986 -16.03 -23.75 -30.05
CA ASP A 986 -16.60 -23.21 -31.27
C ASP A 986 -17.43 -21.95 -30.94
N VAL A 987 -16.98 -20.79 -31.43
CA VAL A 987 -17.64 -19.49 -31.26
C VAL A 987 -18.45 -19.18 -32.52
N PRO A 988 -19.80 -19.31 -32.53
CA PRO A 988 -20.61 -19.00 -33.71
C PRO A 988 -20.54 -17.52 -34.10
N LEU A 989 -20.41 -17.23 -35.39
CA LEU A 989 -20.22 -15.86 -35.90
C LEU A 989 -21.51 -15.23 -36.48
N ARG A 990 -22.61 -16.00 -36.53
CA ARG A 990 -23.88 -15.63 -37.18
C ARG A 990 -24.54 -14.35 -36.67
N ASP A 991 -24.24 -13.96 -35.43
CA ASP A 991 -24.88 -12.84 -34.72
C ASP A 991 -23.99 -11.57 -34.72
N LEU A 992 -22.88 -11.59 -35.47
CA LEU A 992 -21.91 -10.48 -35.55
C LEU A 992 -22.21 -9.54 -36.74
N PRO A 993 -21.85 -8.24 -36.65
CA PRO A 993 -22.27 -7.19 -37.58
C PRO A 993 -21.59 -7.20 -38.98
N GLY A 994 -20.96 -8.31 -39.40
CA GLY A 994 -20.28 -8.45 -40.70
C GLY A 994 -18.76 -8.25 -40.62
N PRO A 995 -18.03 -8.16 -41.74
CA PRO A 995 -16.57 -8.10 -41.73
C PRO A 995 -16.00 -6.91 -40.96
N GLY A 996 -14.90 -7.15 -40.25
CA GLY A 996 -14.27 -6.11 -39.43
C GLY A 996 -13.31 -6.67 -38.37
N LEU A 997 -12.89 -5.78 -37.48
CA LEU A 997 -12.03 -6.10 -36.35
C LEU A 997 -12.86 -6.57 -35.14
N TYR A 998 -12.43 -7.67 -34.55
CA TYR A 998 -13.07 -8.32 -33.41
C TYR A 998 -12.08 -8.53 -32.28
N THR A 999 -12.53 -8.37 -31.05
CA THR A 999 -11.76 -8.70 -29.86
C THR A 999 -12.22 -10.04 -29.33
N LEU A 1000 -11.37 -11.06 -29.39
CA LEU A 1000 -11.53 -12.31 -28.65
C LEU A 1000 -10.98 -12.10 -27.24
N HIS A 1001 -11.81 -12.23 -26.22
CA HIS A 1001 -11.42 -12.14 -24.83
C HIS A 1001 -11.61 -13.49 -24.15
N LEU A 1002 -10.61 -13.87 -23.36
CA LEU A 1002 -10.49 -15.13 -22.62
C LEU A 1002 -10.38 -14.78 -21.15
N GLU A 1003 -11.17 -15.43 -20.30
CA GLU A 1003 -11.17 -15.21 -18.86
C GLU A 1003 -11.38 -16.52 -18.10
N ILE A 1004 -10.72 -16.65 -16.96
CA ILE A 1004 -10.87 -17.76 -16.02
C ILE A 1004 -11.09 -17.20 -14.61
N ASP A 1005 -11.93 -17.87 -13.84
CA ASP A 1005 -12.25 -17.49 -12.47
C ASP A 1005 -11.04 -17.51 -11.51
N GLN A 1006 -10.05 -18.38 -11.74
CA GLN A 1006 -8.87 -18.54 -10.89
C GLN A 1006 -7.61 -18.93 -11.68
N VAL A 1007 -6.47 -18.38 -11.26
CA VAL A 1007 -5.12 -18.73 -11.72
C VAL A 1007 -4.36 -19.58 -10.70
N THR A 1008 -3.30 -20.25 -11.13
CA THR A 1008 -2.45 -21.03 -10.21
C THR A 1008 -0.99 -21.00 -10.62
N SER A 1009 -0.10 -20.92 -9.62
CA SER A 1009 1.34 -20.99 -9.80
C SER A 1009 1.86 -22.43 -9.75
N PRO A 1010 2.59 -22.92 -10.78
CA PRO A 1010 3.23 -24.24 -10.75
C PRO A 1010 4.19 -24.43 -9.56
N ALA A 1011 4.86 -23.38 -9.11
CA ALA A 1011 5.75 -23.41 -7.94
C ALA A 1011 4.98 -23.51 -6.62
N ALA A 1012 3.89 -22.76 -6.46
CA ALA A 1012 3.01 -22.90 -5.30
C ALA A 1012 2.42 -24.32 -5.18
N MET A 1013 2.33 -25.01 -6.32
CA MET A 1013 1.87 -26.39 -6.46
C MET A 1013 2.97 -27.44 -6.30
N GLY A 1014 4.25 -27.05 -6.23
CA GLY A 1014 5.39 -27.97 -6.19
C GLY A 1014 5.57 -28.80 -7.46
N VAL A 1015 5.03 -28.35 -8.61
CA VAL A 1015 5.08 -29.07 -9.90
C VAL A 1015 6.27 -28.63 -10.75
N SER A 1016 6.68 -27.36 -10.63
CA SER A 1016 7.78 -26.75 -11.38
C SER A 1016 8.39 -25.61 -10.55
N GLU A 1017 9.58 -25.13 -10.92
CA GLU A 1017 10.17 -23.90 -10.36
C GLU A 1017 9.51 -22.62 -10.92
N ASP A 1018 8.60 -22.77 -11.90
CA ASP A 1018 7.86 -21.66 -12.50
C ASP A 1018 6.89 -21.03 -11.49
N SER A 1019 7.19 -19.81 -11.06
CA SER A 1019 6.41 -19.07 -10.07
C SER A 1019 5.24 -18.27 -10.65
N ARG A 1020 5.09 -18.21 -11.99
CA ARG A 1020 4.04 -17.42 -12.66
C ARG A 1020 2.65 -17.95 -12.34
N GLU A 1021 1.68 -17.05 -12.14
CA GLU A 1021 0.26 -17.42 -12.05
C GLU A 1021 -0.32 -17.65 -13.44
N LEU A 1022 -0.50 -18.91 -13.82
CA LEU A 1022 -0.95 -19.30 -15.15
C LEU A 1022 -2.48 -19.39 -15.22
N GLY A 1023 -3.08 -18.69 -16.19
CA GLY A 1023 -4.52 -18.75 -16.49
C GLY A 1023 -4.83 -19.69 -17.65
N ILE A 1024 -5.22 -19.14 -18.81
CA ILE A 1024 -5.60 -19.87 -20.02
C ILE A 1024 -4.43 -19.94 -21.00
N LEU A 1025 -4.11 -21.14 -21.47
CA LEU A 1025 -3.16 -21.37 -22.56
C LEU A 1025 -3.88 -21.29 -23.89
N LEU A 1026 -3.68 -20.24 -24.67
CA LEU A 1026 -4.14 -20.18 -26.06
C LEU A 1026 -3.14 -20.90 -26.98
N LYS A 1027 -3.61 -21.93 -27.69
CA LYS A 1027 -2.77 -22.76 -28.57
C LYS A 1027 -2.98 -22.47 -30.05
N SER A 1028 -4.22 -22.33 -30.49
CA SER A 1028 -4.51 -22.04 -31.90
C SER A 1028 -5.88 -21.41 -32.10
N LEU A 1029 -6.01 -20.70 -33.22
CA LEU A 1029 -7.25 -20.10 -33.70
C LEU A 1029 -7.55 -20.62 -35.11
N CYS A 1030 -8.79 -20.97 -35.42
CA CYS A 1030 -9.17 -21.41 -36.77
C CYS A 1030 -10.56 -20.88 -37.14
N LEU A 1031 -10.66 -20.24 -38.30
CA LEU A 1031 -11.94 -19.81 -38.86
C LEU A 1031 -12.50 -20.95 -39.71
N CYS A 1032 -13.54 -21.63 -39.22
CA CYS A 1032 -14.19 -22.72 -39.94
C CYS A 1032 -15.39 -22.18 -40.71
N VAL A 1033 -15.37 -22.37 -42.03
CA VAL A 1033 -16.46 -21.99 -42.93
C VAL A 1033 -17.28 -23.23 -43.24
N THR A 1034 -18.61 -23.09 -43.16
CA THR A 1034 -19.53 -24.18 -43.48
C THR A 1034 -19.68 -24.28 -44.99
N ASP A 1035 -19.17 -25.35 -45.59
CA ASP A 1035 -19.27 -25.58 -47.03
C ASP A 1035 -20.75 -25.77 -47.44
N ASP A 1036 -21.29 -24.89 -48.29
CA ASP A 1036 -22.68 -24.97 -48.77
C ASP A 1036 -22.93 -26.16 -49.75
N SER A 1037 -21.91 -27.01 -49.96
CA SER A 1037 -21.98 -28.21 -50.80
C SER A 1037 -22.85 -29.33 -50.23
N ASP A 1038 -23.19 -29.30 -48.93
CA ASP A 1038 -24.12 -30.25 -48.32
C ASP A 1038 -25.60 -29.91 -48.51
N LYS A 1039 -25.94 -28.69 -48.98
CA LYS A 1039 -27.32 -28.35 -49.35
C LYS A 1039 -27.74 -28.90 -50.72
N GLU A 1040 -26.80 -29.16 -51.62
CA GLU A 1040 -27.10 -29.84 -52.89
C GLU A 1040 -27.32 -31.35 -52.72
N ASN A 1041 -26.66 -32.00 -51.74
CA ASN A 1041 -26.89 -33.43 -51.47
C ASN A 1041 -28.19 -33.69 -50.69
N GLN A 1042 -28.63 -32.79 -49.79
CA GLN A 1042 -29.93 -32.95 -49.10
C GLN A 1042 -31.14 -32.58 -49.96
N SER A 1043 -30.95 -31.82 -51.05
CA SER A 1043 -32.01 -31.53 -52.03
C SER A 1043 -32.14 -32.60 -53.11
N GLN A 1044 -31.08 -33.35 -53.44
CA GLN A 1044 -31.17 -34.49 -54.36
C GLN A 1044 -31.83 -35.73 -53.74
N ASP A 1045 -31.65 -36.00 -52.44
CA ASP A 1045 -32.33 -37.12 -51.77
C ASP A 1045 -33.83 -36.88 -51.49
N ARG A 1046 -34.33 -35.64 -51.61
CA ARG A 1046 -35.76 -35.32 -51.50
C ARG A 1046 -36.51 -35.30 -52.85
N VAL A 1047 -35.81 -35.32 -53.98
CA VAL A 1047 -36.43 -35.27 -55.32
C VAL A 1047 -36.61 -36.68 -55.94
N LEU A 1048 -35.98 -37.72 -55.39
CA LEU A 1048 -36.16 -39.11 -55.86
C LEU A 1048 -37.27 -39.92 -55.16
N GLN A 1049 -38.10 -39.31 -54.30
CA GLN A 1049 -39.24 -40.01 -53.66
C GLN A 1049 -40.64 -39.49 -54.05
N TYR A 1050 -40.76 -38.54 -54.99
CA TYR A 1050 -42.08 -38.09 -55.48
C TYR A 1050 -42.04 -37.78 -56.98
N GLU A 1051 -41.96 -38.83 -57.81
CA GLU A 1051 -42.67 -38.94 -59.10
C GLU A 1051 -42.34 -40.28 -59.78
N GLY A 1052 -43.30 -41.22 -59.77
CA GLY A 1052 -43.25 -42.39 -60.64
C GLY A 1052 -43.86 -43.66 -60.06
N LYS A 1053 -45.00 -44.05 -60.63
CA LYS A 1053 -45.54 -45.42 -60.63
C LYS A 1053 -44.50 -46.46 -61.05
#